data_AF-A0A810DV95-F1
#
_entry.id   AF-A0A810DV95-F1
#
_cell.length_a   1.000
_cell.length_b   1.000
_cell.length_c   1.000
_cell.angle_alpha   90.00
_cell.angle_beta   90.00
_cell.angle_gamma   90.00
#
_symmetry.space_group_name_H-M   'P 1'
#
loop_
_entity.id
_entity.type
_entity.pdbx_description
1 polymer ?
#
loop_
_entity_poly.entity_id
_entity_poly.type
_entity_poly.pdbx_seq_one_letter_code
_entity_poly.pdbx_strand_id
1 'polypeptide(L)'
;MTWLANLHKTYENHSHVIGQFEKKKNDREYALIPVSHTTQSAHIEVNLDKTGNFVSAKVVDKSESNTIIPCTEASSSRTSSPVPHALFDKLVYVAGDFTRYCGEVKGAPYADYMRQLRSWCESDAAHPKVKSVYTYLAKGTLMSDLIREKVLWTDDEGKLLDKWTPAMETKYGEKPEIFKVIASDQSAAFVRFSVQIPGEPEARLWRNPAVQQSFIAFNEMNLAEKELCYVTGEYLPYADKHASRIRNSADKSKLISANDSSGFTYRGRFRTSRDAAAVSYEVSQKAHNALKWLIERQGIAIDGKVFLVWGTQELDLPDPLGDAFTLYQEEDELTGGDNTHKEFANRIRRAIGGYRYDSDYKSDVIIMVLDAATPGRMSIVYYRDLNKELFLDRLQHWHETCSWLHRYRKNKDNQFVAFVGAPATRDIAFAAYGPRASDKIVKNLMERMLPSIVDERRIPQDIVRSAVHRASNPTGMEDWEWEKTLSITCALINKTHEKEGFEVGLDVENTNRDYLFGRMLAIADVLERRALGKEEKRATNALRYMNAFAQHPGRTWTVIQTNLQPYQARMGTDARYYNSLLDEVGARLKPEDFTDKPLGGLYLLGFYSQRNDLYTSRKDKEAAALQANNTTDGGENE
;
A
#
# COMPACT_ATOMS: atom_id res chain seq x y z
N MET A 1 3.59 2.83 24.46
CA MET A 1 3.69 1.65 23.57
C MET A 1 2.36 1.33 22.87
N THR A 2 1.51 2.33 22.61
CA THR A 2 0.14 2.14 22.10
C THR A 2 0.09 1.38 20.78
N TRP A 3 0.98 1.68 19.83
CA TRP A 3 1.05 0.96 18.56
C TRP A 3 1.24 -0.55 18.71
N LEU A 4 2.05 -0.96 19.69
CA LEU A 4 2.34 -2.37 19.96
C LEU A 4 1.17 -3.04 20.69
N ALA A 5 0.53 -2.32 21.62
CA ALA A 5 -0.68 -2.76 22.30
C ALA A 5 -1.84 -2.96 21.31
N ASN A 6 -2.00 -2.05 20.34
CA ASN A 6 -3.06 -2.12 19.35
C ASN A 6 -2.84 -3.28 18.37
N LEU A 7 -1.60 -3.52 17.93
CA LEU A 7 -1.28 -4.70 17.13
C LEU A 7 -1.49 -6.01 17.90
N HIS A 8 -1.16 -6.03 19.20
CA HIS A 8 -1.48 -7.14 20.08
C HIS A 8 -2.99 -7.38 20.15
N LYS A 9 -3.78 -6.32 20.39
CA LYS A 9 -5.24 -6.38 20.39
C LYS A 9 -5.81 -6.86 19.05
N THR A 10 -5.26 -6.38 17.92
CA THR A 10 -5.61 -6.87 16.58
C THR A 10 -5.37 -8.38 16.46
N TYR A 11 -4.25 -8.89 16.97
CA TYR A 11 -3.97 -10.33 16.99
C TYR A 11 -5.04 -11.10 17.77
N GLU A 12 -5.37 -10.66 18.99
CA GLU A 12 -6.37 -11.33 19.85
C GLU A 12 -7.75 -11.38 19.19
N ASN A 13 -8.21 -10.26 18.63
CA ASN A 13 -9.50 -10.15 17.98
C ASN A 13 -9.62 -11.06 16.74
N HIS A 14 -8.49 -11.38 16.12
CA HIS A 14 -8.41 -12.23 14.92
C HIS A 14 -7.80 -13.60 15.20
N SER A 15 -7.85 -14.05 16.46
CA SER A 15 -7.32 -15.37 16.86
C SER A 15 -7.98 -16.53 16.11
N HIS A 16 -9.24 -16.39 15.70
CA HIS A 16 -9.99 -17.39 14.95
C HIS A 16 -9.44 -17.68 13.54
N VAL A 17 -8.68 -16.76 12.93
CA VAL A 17 -8.05 -16.96 11.60
C VAL A 17 -6.58 -17.40 11.68
N ILE A 18 -6.03 -17.64 12.87
CA ILE A 18 -4.65 -18.10 13.02
C ILE A 18 -4.44 -19.42 12.27
N GLY A 19 -3.39 -19.48 11.44
CA GLY A 19 -3.02 -20.65 10.64
C GLY A 19 -3.91 -20.88 9.41
N GLN A 20 -4.93 -20.05 9.18
CA GLN A 20 -5.74 -20.09 7.97
C GLN A 20 -5.03 -19.34 6.85
N PHE A 21 -4.88 -20.00 5.70
CA PHE A 21 -4.20 -19.42 4.55
C PHE A 21 -5.19 -18.68 3.65
N GLU A 22 -4.87 -17.42 3.35
CA GLU A 22 -5.53 -16.57 2.38
C GLU A 22 -4.65 -16.40 1.14
N LYS A 23 -5.25 -16.03 0.01
CA LYS A 23 -4.54 -15.82 -1.26
C LYS A 23 -4.64 -14.38 -1.71
N LYS A 24 -3.51 -13.80 -2.11
CA LYS A 24 -3.47 -12.50 -2.78
C LYS A 24 -3.96 -12.61 -4.23
N LYS A 25 -4.20 -11.46 -4.87
CA LYS A 25 -4.50 -11.35 -6.31
C LYS A 25 -3.45 -12.00 -7.23
N ASN A 26 -2.21 -12.17 -6.76
CA ASN A 26 -1.12 -12.83 -7.49
C ASN A 26 -0.95 -14.32 -7.09
N ASP A 27 -1.98 -14.92 -6.49
CA ASP A 27 -2.05 -16.32 -6.06
C ASP A 27 -1.03 -16.74 -4.97
N ARG A 28 -0.34 -15.76 -4.37
CA ARG A 28 0.58 -16.01 -3.26
C ARG A 28 -0.20 -16.16 -1.96
N GLU A 29 0.08 -17.25 -1.26
CA GLU A 29 -0.49 -17.54 0.05
C GLU A 29 0.13 -16.72 1.20
N TYR A 30 -0.70 -16.26 2.14
CA TYR A 30 -0.30 -15.64 3.40
C TYR A 30 -1.26 -16.06 4.53
N ALA A 31 -0.88 -15.87 5.79
CA ALA A 31 -1.70 -16.25 6.95
C ALA A 31 -1.32 -15.41 8.17
N LEU A 32 -2.27 -15.20 9.09
CA LEU A 32 -1.93 -14.82 10.45
C LEU A 32 -1.31 -16.02 11.14
N ILE A 33 -0.08 -15.90 11.63
CA ILE A 33 0.67 -17.05 12.16
C ILE A 33 0.61 -17.15 13.70
N PRO A 34 0.66 -18.37 14.26
CA PRO A 34 0.72 -18.58 15.69
C PRO A 34 1.97 -17.97 16.33
N VAL A 35 1.94 -17.73 17.65
CA VAL A 35 3.17 -17.45 18.42
C VAL A 35 4.16 -18.60 18.32
N SER A 36 5.45 -18.35 18.53
CA SER A 36 6.53 -19.35 18.36
C SER A 36 6.65 -19.90 16.93
N HIS A 37 6.14 -19.17 15.92
CA HIS A 37 6.23 -19.55 14.52
C HIS A 37 6.67 -18.38 13.62
N THR A 38 7.21 -18.73 12.45
CA THR A 38 7.52 -17.80 11.36
C THR A 38 7.13 -18.44 10.03
N THR A 39 7.23 -17.71 8.92
CA THR A 39 7.10 -18.28 7.58
C THR A 39 8.45 -18.48 6.89
N GLN A 40 8.54 -19.53 6.06
CA GLN A 40 9.64 -19.81 5.15
C GLN A 40 9.10 -20.34 3.82
N SER A 41 9.81 -20.09 2.73
CA SER A 41 9.53 -20.74 1.43
C SER A 41 10.14 -22.14 1.42
N ALA A 42 9.30 -23.16 1.42
CA ALA A 42 9.72 -24.55 1.24
C ALA A 42 9.93 -24.86 -0.24
N HIS A 43 10.92 -25.70 -0.52
CA HIS A 43 11.27 -26.13 -1.88
C HIS A 43 10.93 -27.61 -2.09
N ILE A 44 10.94 -28.41 -1.03
CA ILE A 44 10.73 -29.86 -1.06
C ILE A 44 9.71 -30.25 0.00
N GLU A 45 8.77 -31.10 -0.37
CA GLU A 45 7.82 -31.72 0.54
C GLU A 45 8.06 -33.23 0.58
N VAL A 46 8.29 -33.75 1.78
CA VAL A 46 8.48 -35.19 2.03
C VAL A 46 7.25 -35.73 2.74
N ASN A 47 6.65 -36.78 2.17
CA ASN A 47 5.48 -37.46 2.69
C ASN A 47 5.91 -38.71 3.44
N LEU A 48 5.46 -38.84 4.69
CA LEU A 48 5.75 -39.96 5.56
C LEU A 48 4.45 -40.68 5.97
N ASP A 49 4.57 -41.94 6.37
CA ASP A 49 3.49 -42.65 7.06
C ASP A 49 3.53 -42.40 8.58
N LYS A 50 2.50 -42.88 9.28
CA LYS A 50 2.38 -42.77 10.75
C LYS A 50 3.57 -43.33 11.53
N THR A 51 4.36 -44.25 10.96
CA THR A 51 5.51 -44.90 11.60
C THR A 51 6.85 -44.25 11.25
N GLY A 52 6.86 -43.23 10.38
CA GLY A 52 8.09 -42.58 9.93
C GLY A 52 8.80 -43.34 8.81
N ASN A 53 8.05 -44.02 7.95
CA ASN A 53 8.58 -44.51 6.67
C ASN A 53 8.36 -43.49 5.57
N PHE A 54 9.32 -43.42 4.66
CA PHE A 54 9.24 -42.61 3.46
C PHE A 54 8.15 -43.14 2.54
N VAL A 55 7.26 -42.26 2.07
CA VAL A 55 6.19 -42.59 1.11
C VAL A 55 6.49 -41.98 -0.25
N SER A 56 6.76 -40.68 -0.30
CA SER A 56 7.10 -39.97 -1.53
C SER A 56 7.70 -38.59 -1.22
N ALA A 57 8.25 -37.94 -2.24
CA ALA A 57 8.65 -36.54 -2.14
C ALA A 57 8.32 -35.79 -3.44
N LYS A 58 8.13 -34.47 -3.34
CA LYS A 58 7.90 -33.60 -4.49
C LYS A 58 8.57 -32.25 -4.33
N VAL A 59 8.84 -31.60 -5.45
CA VAL A 59 9.19 -30.17 -5.49
C VAL A 59 7.92 -29.35 -5.24
N VAL A 60 8.04 -28.30 -4.42
CA VAL A 60 6.93 -27.42 -4.06
C VAL A 60 6.90 -26.22 -4.99
N ASP A 61 5.73 -25.94 -5.59
CA ASP A 61 5.54 -24.77 -6.45
C ASP A 61 5.69 -23.45 -5.67
N LYS A 62 6.11 -22.37 -6.34
CA LYS A 62 6.30 -21.05 -5.71
C LYS A 62 5.02 -20.51 -5.08
N SER A 63 3.85 -20.75 -5.68
CA SER A 63 2.55 -20.32 -5.16
C SER A 63 2.20 -20.98 -3.82
N GLU A 64 2.60 -22.24 -3.62
CA GLU A 64 2.35 -23.04 -2.41
C GLU A 64 3.55 -23.10 -1.45
N SER A 65 4.63 -22.37 -1.76
CA SER A 65 5.89 -22.47 -1.02
C SER A 65 5.80 -21.90 0.40
N ASN A 66 4.87 -20.98 0.67
CA ASN A 66 4.74 -20.33 1.97
C ASN A 66 4.36 -21.34 3.05
N THR A 67 5.26 -21.57 4.01
CA THR A 67 5.13 -22.63 5.02
C THR A 67 5.27 -22.01 6.41
N ILE A 68 4.26 -22.23 7.27
CA ILE A 68 4.32 -21.87 8.69
C ILE A 68 5.23 -22.88 9.39
N ILE A 69 6.31 -22.39 10.01
CA ILE A 69 7.31 -23.23 10.65
C ILE A 69 7.43 -22.87 12.14
N PRO A 70 7.60 -23.88 13.02
CA PRO A 70 7.93 -23.63 14.41
C PRO A 70 9.35 -23.05 14.53
N CYS A 71 9.50 -21.99 15.31
CA CYS A 71 10.78 -21.31 15.50
C CYS A 71 10.95 -20.76 16.92
N THR A 72 12.21 -20.67 17.35
CA THR A 72 12.59 -19.98 18.60
C THR A 72 13.10 -18.58 18.26
N GLU A 73 13.25 -17.70 19.28
CA GLU A 73 13.88 -16.39 19.07
C GLU A 73 15.29 -16.53 18.46
N ALA A 74 16.06 -17.51 18.94
CA ALA A 74 17.40 -17.78 18.42
C ALA A 74 17.38 -18.23 16.95
N SER A 75 16.46 -19.12 16.58
CA SER A 75 16.41 -19.66 15.21
C SER A 75 15.77 -18.70 14.21
N SER A 76 14.90 -17.79 14.64
CA SER A 76 14.31 -16.73 13.78
C SER A 76 15.26 -15.54 13.55
N SER A 77 16.20 -15.30 14.47
CA SER A 77 17.12 -14.16 14.45
C SER A 77 18.55 -14.48 14.01
N ARG A 78 18.79 -15.66 13.41
CA ARG A 78 20.12 -16.11 12.97
C ARG A 78 20.81 -15.07 12.08
N THR A 79 22.02 -14.69 12.45
CA THR A 79 22.95 -13.89 11.64
C THR A 79 24.18 -14.70 11.24
N SER A 80 24.87 -15.34 12.21
CA SER A 80 26.14 -16.04 11.96
C SER A 80 26.32 -17.39 12.70
N SER A 81 25.49 -17.72 13.69
CA SER A 81 25.55 -19.00 14.44
C SER A 81 24.49 -19.99 13.95
N PRO A 82 24.85 -21.27 13.72
CA PRO A 82 23.92 -22.30 13.25
C PRO A 82 23.03 -22.79 14.40
N VAL A 83 21.83 -22.22 14.52
CA VAL A 83 20.76 -22.72 15.42
C VAL A 83 19.70 -23.33 14.54
N PRO A 84 19.21 -24.58 14.67
CA PRO A 84 18.19 -25.14 13.78
C PRO A 84 16.76 -24.62 14.02
N HIS A 85 15.89 -24.76 13.01
CA HIS A 85 14.44 -24.60 13.14
C HIS A 85 13.88 -25.95 13.60
N ALA A 86 12.76 -25.92 14.32
CA ALA A 86 12.39 -27.06 15.15
C ALA A 86 11.83 -28.27 14.39
N LEU A 87 11.32 -28.08 13.17
CA LEU A 87 10.62 -29.14 12.42
C LEU A 87 10.92 -29.15 10.92
N PHE A 88 11.05 -27.98 10.32
CA PHE A 88 11.33 -27.79 8.91
C PHE A 88 12.56 -26.90 8.79
N ASP A 89 13.58 -27.34 8.06
CA ASP A 89 14.78 -26.54 7.83
C ASP A 89 15.44 -26.93 6.50
N LYS A 90 16.57 -26.30 6.19
CA LYS A 90 17.40 -26.62 5.04
C LYS A 90 17.99 -28.03 5.12
N LEU A 91 18.29 -28.63 3.97
CA LEU A 91 18.90 -29.96 3.86
C LEU A 91 20.06 -30.18 4.82
N VAL A 92 20.94 -29.18 4.98
CA VAL A 92 22.11 -29.24 5.88
C VAL A 92 21.76 -29.56 7.35
N TYR A 93 20.55 -29.22 7.80
CA TYR A 93 20.07 -29.50 9.16
C TYR A 93 19.25 -30.79 9.25
N VAL A 94 18.54 -31.18 8.19
CA VAL A 94 17.60 -32.31 8.24
C VAL A 94 18.15 -33.60 7.62
N ALA A 95 19.19 -33.55 6.80
CA ALA A 95 19.74 -34.73 6.14
C ALA A 95 20.99 -35.28 6.87
N GLY A 96 20.88 -36.48 7.42
CA GLY A 96 22.02 -37.17 8.05
C GLY A 96 23.11 -37.62 7.07
N ASP A 97 22.75 -37.78 5.79
CA ASP A 97 23.65 -38.14 4.68
C ASP A 97 24.14 -36.92 3.88
N PHE A 98 23.98 -35.69 4.40
CA PHE A 98 24.32 -34.46 3.68
C PHE A 98 25.76 -34.41 3.15
N THR A 99 26.73 -34.76 4.01
CA THR A 99 28.16 -34.67 3.68
C THR A 99 28.59 -35.63 2.57
N ARG A 100 27.85 -36.73 2.38
CA ARG A 100 28.07 -37.69 1.28
C ARG A 100 27.95 -36.99 -0.07
N TYR A 101 26.99 -36.07 -0.20
CA TYR A 101 26.61 -35.43 -1.46
C TYR A 101 27.14 -34.00 -1.63
N CYS A 102 27.33 -33.25 -0.54
CA CYS A 102 27.66 -31.81 -0.60
C CYS A 102 29.04 -31.44 -0.01
N GLY A 103 29.78 -32.40 0.59
CA GLY A 103 31.08 -32.15 1.22
C GLY A 103 31.00 -31.71 2.69
N GLU A 104 32.10 -31.16 3.22
CA GLU A 104 32.21 -30.82 4.64
C GLU A 104 31.34 -29.62 5.04
N VAL A 105 30.82 -29.67 6.27
CA VAL A 105 29.96 -28.63 6.84
C VAL A 105 30.58 -28.09 8.12
N LYS A 106 30.49 -26.77 8.33
CA LYS A 106 30.94 -26.14 9.57
C LYS A 106 30.01 -26.50 10.73
N GLY A 107 30.57 -27.09 11.79
CA GLY A 107 29.82 -27.49 12.99
C GLY A 107 29.06 -28.80 12.80
N ALA A 108 28.02 -29.03 13.60
CA ALA A 108 27.24 -30.27 13.60
C ALA A 108 25.72 -30.02 13.41
N PRO A 109 25.30 -29.34 12.33
CA PRO A 109 23.93 -28.84 12.17
C PRO A 109 22.86 -29.94 12.26
N TYR A 110 23.10 -31.10 11.64
CA TYR A 110 22.19 -32.25 11.73
C TYR A 110 22.09 -32.82 13.15
N ALA A 111 23.21 -32.94 13.86
CA ALA A 111 23.21 -33.45 15.23
C ALA A 111 22.51 -32.47 16.20
N ASP A 112 22.70 -31.17 16.01
CA ASP A 112 22.03 -30.13 16.80
C ASP A 112 20.51 -30.11 16.52
N TYR A 113 20.12 -30.26 15.25
CA TYR A 113 18.71 -30.38 14.84
C TYR A 113 18.06 -31.62 15.48
N MET A 114 18.68 -32.80 15.36
CA MET A 114 18.14 -34.03 15.91
C MET A 114 18.04 -34.01 17.44
N ARG A 115 18.97 -33.34 18.13
CA ARG A 115 18.90 -33.14 19.59
C ARG A 115 17.73 -32.25 19.98
N GLN A 116 17.51 -31.15 19.25
CA GLN A 116 16.35 -30.27 19.47
C GLN A 116 15.03 -31.00 19.21
N LEU A 117 14.91 -31.69 18.07
CA LEU A 117 13.70 -32.42 17.70
C LEU A 117 13.40 -33.56 18.69
N ARG A 118 14.44 -34.26 19.16
CA ARG A 118 14.30 -35.29 20.21
C ARG A 118 13.73 -34.70 21.49
N SER A 119 14.27 -33.58 21.96
CA SER A 119 13.79 -32.91 23.19
C SER A 119 12.30 -32.59 23.11
N TRP A 120 11.82 -32.11 21.96
CA TRP A 120 10.39 -31.89 21.74
C TRP A 120 9.59 -33.21 21.76
N CYS A 121 10.07 -34.25 21.06
CA CYS A 121 9.44 -35.56 21.02
C CYS A 121 9.39 -36.30 22.38
N GLU A 122 10.30 -35.98 23.30
CA GLU A 122 10.39 -36.57 24.64
C GLU A 122 9.69 -35.72 25.72
N SER A 123 9.26 -34.50 25.39
CA SER A 123 8.53 -33.61 26.30
C SER A 123 7.06 -33.99 26.47
N ASP A 124 6.42 -33.44 27.51
CA ASP A 124 4.97 -33.56 27.73
C ASP A 124 4.13 -32.92 26.61
N ALA A 125 4.74 -32.04 25.80
CA ALA A 125 4.11 -31.39 24.68
C ALA A 125 4.30 -32.16 23.35
N ALA A 126 4.80 -33.40 23.36
CA ALA A 126 5.11 -34.15 22.14
C ALA A 126 3.88 -34.47 21.27
N HIS A 127 4.05 -34.45 19.94
CA HIS A 127 2.98 -34.78 18.99
C HIS A 127 3.31 -36.04 18.15
N PRO A 128 2.36 -36.98 17.94
CA PRO A 128 2.62 -38.22 17.20
C PRO A 128 3.21 -38.02 15.79
N LYS A 129 2.66 -37.09 14.99
CA LYS A 129 3.20 -36.76 13.66
C LYS A 129 4.65 -36.26 13.70
N VAL A 130 5.02 -35.52 14.74
CA VAL A 130 6.40 -35.02 14.91
C VAL A 130 7.34 -36.18 15.25
N LYS A 131 6.87 -37.15 16.05
CA LYS A 131 7.62 -38.40 16.31
C LYS A 131 7.86 -39.19 15.02
N SER A 132 6.88 -39.26 14.10
CA SER A 132 7.07 -39.90 12.79
C SER A 132 8.20 -39.23 11.98
N VAL A 133 8.26 -37.90 11.98
CA VAL A 133 9.35 -37.15 11.34
C VAL A 133 10.69 -37.47 12.00
N TYR A 134 10.77 -37.44 13.34
CA TYR A 134 11.98 -37.80 14.08
C TYR A 134 12.47 -39.22 13.75
N THR A 135 11.56 -40.21 13.74
CA THR A 135 11.89 -41.61 13.42
C THR A 135 12.42 -41.75 12.01
N TYR A 136 11.85 -41.04 11.03
CA TYR A 136 12.36 -41.03 9.67
C TYR A 136 13.76 -40.42 9.59
N LEU A 137 13.92 -39.20 10.12
CA LEU A 137 15.18 -38.48 10.02
C LEU A 137 16.32 -39.21 10.74
N ALA A 138 16.05 -39.89 11.85
CA ALA A 138 17.03 -40.71 12.57
C ALA A 138 17.66 -41.83 11.71
N LYS A 139 17.02 -42.24 10.61
CA LYS A 139 17.60 -43.19 9.64
C LYS A 139 18.76 -42.59 8.85
N GLY A 140 18.79 -41.26 8.70
CA GLY A 140 19.88 -40.53 8.03
C GLY A 140 19.93 -40.71 6.51
N THR A 141 18.80 -40.99 5.84
CA THR A 141 18.75 -41.34 4.39
C THR A 141 18.06 -40.30 3.50
N LEU A 142 17.78 -39.10 4.01
CA LEU A 142 16.93 -38.13 3.34
C LEU A 142 17.43 -37.76 1.93
N MET A 143 18.71 -37.45 1.75
CA MET A 143 19.20 -37.09 0.41
C MET A 143 19.17 -38.28 -0.54
N SER A 144 19.53 -39.46 -0.05
CA SER A 144 19.44 -40.71 -0.82
C SER A 144 18.01 -40.96 -1.32
N ASP A 145 17.00 -40.75 -0.48
CA ASP A 145 15.59 -40.90 -0.83
C ASP A 145 15.14 -39.84 -1.86
N LEU A 146 15.53 -38.57 -1.67
CA LEU A 146 15.19 -37.48 -2.61
C LEU A 146 15.83 -37.64 -3.99
N ILE A 147 17.05 -38.19 -4.06
CA ILE A 147 17.72 -38.50 -5.33
C ILE A 147 17.00 -39.66 -6.03
N ARG A 148 16.61 -40.70 -5.28
CA ARG A 148 15.85 -41.84 -5.82
C ARG A 148 14.51 -41.41 -6.41
N GLU A 149 13.81 -40.47 -5.76
CA GLU A 149 12.57 -39.87 -6.27
C GLU A 149 12.80 -38.81 -7.38
N LYS A 150 14.04 -38.58 -7.82
CA LYS A 150 14.41 -37.56 -8.82
C LYS A 150 13.97 -36.13 -8.44
N VAL A 151 13.85 -35.85 -7.14
CA VAL A 151 13.63 -34.50 -6.60
C VAL A 151 14.96 -33.75 -6.56
N LEU A 152 16.03 -34.44 -6.17
CA LEU A 152 17.41 -33.94 -6.19
C LEU A 152 18.22 -34.64 -7.28
N TRP A 153 19.18 -33.92 -7.85
CA TRP A 153 19.98 -34.39 -8.99
C TRP A 153 21.48 -34.32 -8.69
N THR A 154 22.20 -35.38 -9.06
CA THR A 154 23.65 -35.48 -8.90
C THR A 154 24.38 -35.44 -10.25
N ASP A 155 25.66 -35.12 -10.20
CA ASP A 155 26.58 -35.26 -11.32
C ASP A 155 27.01 -36.73 -11.55
N ASP A 156 27.88 -36.93 -12.53
CA ASP A 156 28.42 -38.24 -12.88
C ASP A 156 29.33 -38.83 -11.77
N GLU A 157 29.77 -38.03 -10.79
CA GLU A 157 30.55 -38.44 -9.60
C GLU A 157 29.65 -38.74 -8.38
N GLY A 158 28.34 -38.57 -8.52
CA GLY A 158 27.37 -38.76 -7.43
C GLY A 158 27.34 -37.62 -6.41
N LYS A 159 27.88 -36.43 -6.75
CA LYS A 159 27.78 -35.21 -5.95
C LYS A 159 26.57 -34.37 -6.36
N LEU A 160 26.02 -33.59 -5.44
CA LEU A 160 24.83 -32.79 -5.72
C LEU A 160 25.15 -31.71 -6.75
N LEU A 161 24.30 -31.54 -7.77
CA LEU A 161 24.51 -30.53 -8.79
C LEU A 161 24.24 -29.12 -8.27
N ASP A 162 25.17 -28.21 -8.53
CA ASP A 162 25.01 -26.79 -8.18
C ASP A 162 24.01 -26.06 -9.09
N LYS A 163 24.04 -26.36 -10.39
CA LYS A 163 23.24 -25.65 -11.41
C LYS A 163 22.90 -26.55 -12.59
N TRP A 164 21.75 -26.28 -13.21
CA TRP A 164 21.38 -26.87 -14.51
C TRP A 164 21.97 -26.02 -15.64
N THR A 165 22.84 -26.60 -16.46
CA THR A 165 23.51 -25.88 -17.57
C THR A 165 22.89 -26.22 -18.93
N PRO A 166 23.07 -25.37 -19.97
CA PRO A 166 22.56 -25.67 -21.32
C PRO A 166 23.09 -26.99 -21.90
N ALA A 167 24.35 -27.35 -21.58
CA ALA A 167 24.93 -28.63 -21.97
C ALA A 167 24.20 -29.82 -21.33
N MET A 168 23.76 -29.67 -20.08
CA MET A 168 22.96 -30.69 -19.38
C MET A 168 21.54 -30.76 -19.94
N GLU A 169 20.96 -29.63 -20.33
CA GLU A 169 19.65 -29.60 -20.98
C GLU A 169 19.65 -30.36 -22.31
N THR A 170 20.74 -30.26 -23.07
CA THR A 170 20.93 -31.03 -24.31
C THR A 170 21.14 -32.53 -24.04
N LYS A 171 21.85 -32.88 -22.95
CA LYS A 171 22.20 -34.27 -22.60
C LYS A 171 21.07 -35.03 -21.88
N TYR A 172 20.33 -34.36 -21.01
CA TYR A 172 19.36 -34.97 -20.09
C TYR A 172 17.92 -34.46 -20.25
N GLY A 173 17.70 -33.47 -21.13
CA GLY A 173 16.38 -32.93 -21.42
C GLY A 173 15.99 -31.73 -20.54
N GLU A 174 14.69 -31.55 -20.34
CA GLU A 174 14.12 -30.37 -19.67
C GLU A 174 14.72 -30.14 -18.27
N LYS A 175 14.92 -28.86 -17.93
CA LYS A 175 15.37 -28.42 -16.62
C LYS A 175 14.47 -28.98 -15.49
N PRO A 176 15.01 -29.73 -14.51
CA PRO A 176 14.22 -30.28 -13.42
C PRO A 176 13.57 -29.21 -12.54
N GLU A 177 12.40 -29.55 -11.98
CA GLU A 177 11.56 -28.63 -11.21
C GLU A 177 12.28 -27.93 -10.05
N ILE A 178 13.17 -28.64 -9.35
CA ILE A 178 13.90 -28.07 -8.20
C ILE A 178 14.68 -26.81 -8.59
N PHE A 179 15.28 -26.78 -9.78
CA PHE A 179 16.04 -25.64 -10.29
C PHE A 179 15.16 -24.50 -10.83
N LYS A 180 13.83 -24.70 -10.93
CA LYS A 180 12.85 -23.65 -11.26
C LYS A 180 12.42 -22.88 -10.00
N VAL A 181 12.45 -23.54 -8.84
CA VAL A 181 11.95 -22.98 -7.56
C VAL A 181 13.03 -22.42 -6.66
N ILE A 182 14.25 -22.99 -6.68
CA ILE A 182 15.36 -22.52 -5.87
C ILE A 182 16.19 -21.46 -6.62
N ALA A 183 16.57 -20.37 -5.94
CA ALA A 183 17.38 -19.31 -6.53
C ALA A 183 18.90 -19.58 -6.46
N SER A 184 19.32 -20.43 -5.52
CA SER A 184 20.70 -20.86 -5.28
C SER A 184 20.92 -22.30 -5.76
N ASP A 185 21.98 -22.96 -5.29
CA ASP A 185 22.18 -24.40 -5.50
C ASP A 185 21.20 -25.25 -4.68
N GLN A 186 21.06 -26.52 -5.07
CA GLN A 186 20.13 -27.48 -4.45
C GLN A 186 20.38 -27.72 -2.96
N SER A 187 21.62 -27.57 -2.46
CA SER A 187 21.95 -27.85 -1.05
C SER A 187 21.26 -26.88 -0.08
N ALA A 188 20.85 -25.71 -0.57
CA ALA A 188 20.10 -24.70 0.18
C ALA A 188 18.58 -24.98 0.21
N ALA A 189 18.10 -26.07 -0.38
CA ALA A 189 16.69 -26.42 -0.41
C ALA A 189 16.14 -26.55 1.03
N PHE A 190 14.90 -26.09 1.20
CA PHE A 190 14.21 -26.04 2.49
C PHE A 190 13.12 -27.10 2.46
N VAL A 191 13.16 -28.01 3.43
CA VAL A 191 12.35 -29.23 3.42
C VAL A 191 11.22 -29.09 4.42
N ARG A 192 9.99 -29.39 3.97
CA ARG A 192 8.82 -29.55 4.82
C ARG A 192 8.32 -31.00 4.81
N PHE A 193 7.64 -31.40 5.88
CA PHE A 193 7.13 -32.76 6.04
C PHE A 193 5.61 -32.80 6.11
N SER A 194 5.03 -33.83 5.51
CA SER A 194 3.65 -34.26 5.72
C SER A 194 3.64 -35.67 6.30
N VAL A 195 2.64 -36.00 7.12
CA VAL A 195 2.48 -37.33 7.72
C VAL A 195 1.06 -37.80 7.48
N GLN A 196 0.92 -38.85 6.69
CA GLN A 196 -0.35 -39.47 6.37
C GLN A 196 -0.73 -40.49 7.46
N ILE A 197 -1.88 -40.26 8.07
CA ILE A 197 -2.48 -41.16 9.06
C ILE A 197 -3.87 -41.51 8.56
N PRO A 198 -4.20 -42.81 8.36
CA PRO A 198 -5.53 -43.22 7.94
C PRO A 198 -6.61 -42.65 8.87
N GLY A 199 -7.60 -41.96 8.29
CA GLY A 199 -8.69 -41.34 9.04
C GLY A 199 -8.44 -39.89 9.48
N GLU A 200 -7.22 -39.35 9.35
CA GLU A 200 -6.94 -37.94 9.61
C GLU A 200 -6.84 -37.14 8.30
N PRO A 201 -7.65 -36.06 8.12
CA PRO A 201 -7.70 -35.35 6.85
C PRO A 201 -6.48 -34.45 6.58
N GLU A 202 -5.88 -33.86 7.62
CA GLU A 202 -4.78 -32.91 7.45
C GLU A 202 -3.41 -33.59 7.64
N ALA A 203 -2.81 -34.02 6.54
CA ALA A 203 -1.47 -34.60 6.53
C ALA A 203 -0.35 -33.53 6.65
N ARG A 204 -0.63 -32.27 6.31
CA ARG A 204 0.38 -31.22 6.20
C ARG A 204 0.66 -30.63 7.57
N LEU A 205 1.85 -30.89 8.12
CA LEU A 205 2.18 -30.49 9.50
C LEU A 205 2.17 -28.95 9.67
N TRP A 206 2.51 -28.18 8.63
CA TRP A 206 2.49 -26.72 8.66
C TRP A 206 1.09 -26.10 8.67
N ARG A 207 0.06 -26.90 8.38
CA ARG A 207 -1.36 -26.51 8.42
C ARG A 207 -2.14 -27.14 9.56
N ASN A 208 -1.47 -27.91 10.42
CA ASN A 208 -2.10 -28.66 11.50
C ASN A 208 -2.07 -27.83 12.81
N PRO A 209 -3.20 -27.33 13.32
CA PRO A 209 -3.24 -26.54 14.55
C PRO A 209 -2.76 -27.32 15.78
N ALA A 210 -2.96 -28.63 15.84
CA ALA A 210 -2.51 -29.45 16.97
C ALA A 210 -0.98 -29.57 17.02
N VAL A 211 -0.31 -29.60 15.85
CA VAL A 211 1.16 -29.56 15.78
C VAL A 211 1.68 -28.17 16.19
N GLN A 212 1.00 -27.11 15.76
CA GLN A 212 1.34 -25.74 16.15
C GLN A 212 1.21 -25.56 17.67
N GLN A 213 0.09 -25.99 18.26
CA GLN A 213 -0.16 -25.91 19.70
C GLN A 213 0.85 -26.73 20.51
N SER A 214 1.19 -27.94 20.02
CA SER A 214 2.23 -28.78 20.60
C SER A 214 3.58 -28.06 20.68
N PHE A 215 3.97 -27.33 19.63
CA PHE A 215 5.22 -26.58 19.67
C PHE A 215 5.14 -25.34 20.58
N ILE A 216 4.00 -24.65 20.61
CA ILE A 216 3.79 -23.50 21.51
C ILE A 216 3.99 -23.93 22.96
N ALA A 217 3.33 -25.01 23.39
CA ALA A 217 3.47 -25.55 24.74
C ALA A 217 4.91 -25.97 25.05
N PHE A 218 5.59 -26.63 24.10
CA PHE A 218 7.01 -26.99 24.26
C PHE A 218 7.90 -25.74 24.41
N ASN A 219 7.68 -24.70 23.60
CA ASN A 219 8.49 -23.49 23.66
C ASN A 219 8.25 -22.73 24.98
N GLU A 220 7.00 -22.63 25.45
CA GLU A 220 6.65 -22.01 26.72
C GLU A 220 7.34 -22.66 27.92
N MET A 221 7.46 -23.99 27.95
CA MET A 221 8.22 -24.72 28.98
C MET A 221 9.70 -24.30 29.06
N ASN A 222 10.26 -23.76 27.97
CA ASN A 222 11.65 -23.34 27.87
C ASN A 222 11.86 -21.83 28.13
N LEU A 223 10.79 -21.05 28.34
CA LEU A 223 10.86 -19.62 28.63
C LEU A 223 10.98 -19.39 30.15
N ALA A 224 12.21 -19.22 30.66
CA ALA A 224 12.45 -19.17 32.10
C ALA A 224 12.51 -17.75 32.72
N GLU A 225 13.12 -16.78 32.03
CA GLU A 225 13.35 -15.45 32.61
C GLU A 225 12.18 -14.48 32.37
N LYS A 226 11.72 -13.82 33.44
CA LYS A 226 10.60 -12.88 33.42
C LYS A 226 11.04 -11.46 33.72
N GLU A 227 10.35 -10.49 33.14
CA GLU A 227 10.54 -9.05 33.38
C GLU A 227 9.19 -8.33 33.32
N LEU A 228 9.11 -7.11 33.84
CA LEU A 228 7.92 -6.27 33.66
C LEU A 228 7.70 -5.96 32.17
N CYS A 229 6.58 -6.40 31.61
CA CYS A 229 6.18 -6.06 30.25
C CYS A 229 5.56 -4.66 30.21
N TYR A 230 6.17 -3.73 29.47
CA TYR A 230 5.73 -2.33 29.39
C TYR A 230 4.44 -2.13 28.57
N VAL A 231 3.92 -3.20 27.98
CA VAL A 231 2.64 -3.19 27.26
C VAL A 231 1.50 -3.64 28.16
N THR A 232 1.69 -4.72 28.91
CA THR A 232 0.62 -5.30 29.75
C THR A 232 0.68 -4.83 31.20
N GLY A 233 1.84 -4.39 31.69
CA GLY A 233 2.07 -4.06 33.10
C GLY A 233 2.33 -5.30 33.99
N GLU A 234 2.46 -6.48 33.39
CA GLU A 234 2.63 -7.75 34.12
C GLU A 234 4.06 -8.30 34.02
N TYR A 235 4.47 -9.10 35.01
CA TYR A 235 5.75 -9.81 35.00
C TYR A 235 5.63 -11.12 34.21
N LEU A 236 6.14 -11.10 32.97
CA LEU A 236 5.98 -12.18 31.99
C LEU A 236 7.34 -12.56 31.39
N PRO A 237 7.48 -13.75 30.78
CA PRO A 237 8.68 -14.09 30.03
C PRO A 237 8.96 -13.03 28.97
N TYR A 238 10.18 -12.48 28.94
CA TYR A 238 10.50 -11.34 28.07
C TYR A 238 10.97 -11.80 26.68
N ALA A 239 10.82 -10.93 25.68
CA ALA A 239 11.40 -11.12 24.36
C ALA A 239 12.82 -10.57 24.33
N ASP A 240 13.84 -11.42 24.14
CA ASP A 240 15.21 -10.92 23.97
C ASP A 240 15.43 -10.36 22.56
N LYS A 241 14.76 -10.98 21.57
CA LYS A 241 14.91 -10.64 20.15
C LYS A 241 13.57 -10.50 19.46
N HIS A 242 13.27 -9.27 19.08
CA HIS A 242 12.08 -8.97 18.29
C HIS A 242 12.23 -9.37 16.82
N ALA A 243 11.07 -9.53 16.18
CA ALA A 243 10.96 -10.00 14.80
C ALA A 243 11.63 -9.04 13.81
N SER A 244 12.31 -9.62 12.82
CA SER A 244 12.66 -8.97 11.56
C SER A 244 11.72 -9.45 10.45
N ARG A 245 11.98 -9.05 9.20
CA ARG A 245 11.19 -9.44 8.01
C ARG A 245 9.74 -8.98 8.09
N ILE A 246 9.55 -7.77 8.61
CA ILE A 246 8.22 -7.18 8.84
C ILE A 246 7.58 -6.79 7.51
N ARG A 247 8.31 -6.06 6.64
CA ARG A 247 7.77 -5.60 5.34
C ARG A 247 7.82 -6.69 4.26
N ASN A 248 8.82 -7.57 4.30
CA ASN A 248 8.99 -8.70 3.38
C ASN A 248 10.06 -9.68 3.92
N SER A 249 10.22 -10.85 3.27
CA SER A 249 11.12 -11.91 3.70
C SER A 249 12.63 -11.58 3.62
N ALA A 250 13.02 -10.64 2.74
CA ALA A 250 14.41 -10.20 2.59
C ALA A 250 14.79 -9.12 3.62
N ASP A 251 13.81 -8.37 4.13
CA ASP A 251 14.02 -7.26 5.05
C ASP A 251 14.55 -7.74 6.41
N LYS A 252 15.74 -7.30 6.80
CA LYS A 252 16.33 -7.62 8.12
C LYS A 252 16.14 -6.53 9.16
N SER A 253 15.47 -5.44 8.80
CA SER A 253 15.19 -4.36 9.75
C SER A 253 14.19 -4.76 10.83
N LYS A 254 14.33 -4.14 12.00
CA LYS A 254 13.50 -4.36 13.18
C LYS A 254 12.94 -3.03 13.71
N LEU A 255 11.74 -3.08 14.28
CA LEU A 255 11.12 -1.95 14.98
C LEU A 255 11.70 -1.78 16.40
N ILE A 256 12.01 -2.90 17.05
CA ILE A 256 12.61 -2.92 18.39
C ILE A 256 13.91 -3.73 18.30
N SER A 257 15.02 -3.11 18.68
CA SER A 257 16.33 -3.77 18.69
C SER A 257 17.25 -3.12 19.72
N ALA A 258 18.04 -3.94 20.41
CA ALA A 258 19.06 -3.48 21.34
C ALA A 258 20.32 -4.35 21.21
N ASN A 259 20.92 -4.34 20.02
CA ASN A 259 22.10 -5.15 19.67
C ASN A 259 23.44 -4.41 19.88
N ASP A 260 23.40 -3.19 20.38
CA ASP A 260 24.60 -2.38 20.65
C ASP A 260 25.04 -2.53 22.11
N SER A 261 26.07 -3.34 22.35
CA SER A 261 26.68 -3.53 23.67
C SER A 261 27.90 -2.64 23.91
N SER A 262 28.41 -1.95 22.88
CA SER A 262 29.64 -1.15 22.97
C SER A 262 29.38 0.36 22.95
N GLY A 263 28.37 0.81 22.22
CA GLY A 263 27.95 2.21 22.11
C GLY A 263 26.95 2.64 23.18
N PHE A 264 26.34 3.81 22.95
CA PHE A 264 25.47 4.50 23.90
C PHE A 264 23.97 4.33 23.58
N THR A 265 23.57 3.24 22.91
CA THR A 265 22.15 2.99 22.58
C THR A 265 21.26 2.97 23.84
N TYR A 266 21.75 2.40 24.95
CA TYR A 266 21.12 2.47 26.28
C TYR A 266 22.14 2.75 27.40
N ARG A 267 23.41 2.42 27.17
CA ARG A 267 24.50 2.61 28.14
C ARG A 267 24.69 4.09 28.46
N GLY A 268 24.99 4.40 29.72
CA GLY A 268 25.09 5.76 30.24
C GLY A 268 23.79 6.31 30.83
N ARG A 269 22.64 5.68 30.53
CA ARG A 269 21.35 5.92 31.21
C ARG A 269 20.82 4.68 31.91
N PHE A 270 20.99 3.52 31.29
CA PHE A 270 20.50 2.23 31.76
C PHE A 270 21.64 1.21 31.88
N ARG A 271 21.51 0.22 32.77
CA ARG A 271 22.50 -0.85 32.93
C ARG A 271 22.35 -1.88 31.82
N THR A 272 21.12 -2.22 31.49
CA THR A 272 20.77 -3.14 30.40
C THR A 272 19.77 -2.50 29.44
N SER A 273 19.62 -3.06 28.25
CA SER A 273 18.57 -2.66 27.32
C SER A 273 17.16 -2.84 27.89
N ARG A 274 16.98 -3.84 28.75
CA ARG A 274 15.69 -4.16 29.39
C ARG A 274 15.22 -3.06 30.34
N ASP A 275 16.15 -2.39 31.02
CA ASP A 275 15.79 -1.27 31.92
C ASP A 275 15.20 -0.08 31.14
N ALA A 276 15.52 0.05 29.84
CA ALA A 276 14.97 1.10 28.98
C ALA A 276 13.55 0.77 28.51
N ALA A 277 13.35 -0.46 28.04
CA ALA A 277 12.04 -1.01 27.69
C ALA A 277 12.12 -2.54 27.59
N ALA A 278 11.17 -3.23 28.23
CA ALA A 278 10.98 -4.66 28.10
C ALA A 278 9.56 -4.98 27.60
N VAL A 279 9.44 -5.99 26.76
CA VAL A 279 8.17 -6.50 26.23
C VAL A 279 8.14 -8.00 26.42
N SER A 280 7.00 -8.56 26.81
CA SER A 280 6.86 -10.01 26.91
C SER A 280 7.05 -10.68 25.55
N TYR A 281 7.54 -11.93 25.59
CA TYR A 281 7.72 -12.79 24.43
C TYR A 281 6.44 -12.86 23.60
N GLU A 282 5.33 -13.17 24.26
CA GLU A 282 4.02 -13.32 23.64
C GLU A 282 3.55 -12.03 22.98
N VAL A 283 3.59 -10.89 23.69
CA VAL A 283 3.17 -9.60 23.13
C VAL A 283 3.98 -9.24 21.90
N SER A 284 5.31 -9.42 21.98
CA SER A 284 6.21 -9.21 20.85
C SER A 284 5.84 -10.09 19.66
N GLN A 285 5.64 -11.38 19.85
CA GLN A 285 5.28 -12.31 18.77
C GLN A 285 3.93 -11.95 18.15
N LYS A 286 2.87 -11.84 18.96
CA LYS A 286 1.51 -11.53 18.51
C LYS A 286 1.44 -10.23 17.71
N ALA A 287 2.00 -9.14 18.27
CA ALA A 287 1.94 -7.84 17.62
C ALA A 287 2.72 -7.81 16.28
N HIS A 288 3.91 -8.40 16.21
CA HIS A 288 4.67 -8.44 14.97
C HIS A 288 4.06 -9.39 13.93
N ASN A 289 3.42 -10.48 14.36
CA ASN A 289 2.72 -11.40 13.48
C ASN A 289 1.46 -10.75 12.90
N ALA A 290 0.68 -10.03 13.70
CA ALA A 290 -0.43 -9.21 13.22
C ALA A 290 0.05 -8.17 12.21
N LEU A 291 1.16 -7.46 12.50
CA LEU A 291 1.70 -6.46 11.58
C LEU A 291 2.10 -7.06 10.23
N LYS A 292 2.82 -8.19 10.22
CA LYS A 292 3.18 -8.88 8.97
C LYS A 292 1.95 -9.31 8.18
N TRP A 293 0.95 -9.85 8.87
CA TRP A 293 -0.30 -10.27 8.25
C TRP A 293 -1.07 -9.09 7.65
N LEU A 294 -1.20 -7.97 8.37
CA LEU A 294 -1.83 -6.75 7.87
C LEU A 294 -1.11 -6.19 6.64
N ILE A 295 0.24 -6.19 6.65
CA ILE A 295 1.04 -5.76 5.49
C ILE A 295 0.75 -6.63 4.27
N GLU A 296 0.66 -7.94 4.45
CA GLU A 296 0.34 -8.83 3.34
C GLU A 296 -1.14 -8.68 2.89
N ARG A 297 -2.09 -8.50 3.81
CA ARG A 297 -3.53 -8.37 3.55
C ARG A 297 -3.89 -7.07 2.84
N GLN A 298 -3.44 -5.93 3.35
CA GLN A 298 -3.91 -4.59 2.92
C GLN A 298 -2.83 -3.51 2.85
N GLY A 299 -1.55 -3.85 3.03
CA GLY A 299 -0.46 -2.87 2.97
C GLY A 299 -0.21 -2.32 1.57
N ILE A 300 -0.07 -1.00 1.45
CA ILE A 300 0.39 -0.34 0.23
C ILE A 300 1.91 -0.13 0.35
N ALA A 301 2.69 -0.82 -0.47
CA ALA A 301 4.17 -0.72 -0.45
C ALA A 301 4.70 0.07 -1.66
N ILE A 302 5.48 1.12 -1.41
CA ILE A 302 6.13 1.95 -2.45
C ILE A 302 7.57 2.24 -2.03
N ASP A 303 8.54 1.76 -2.81
CA ASP A 303 9.99 1.95 -2.58
C ASP A 303 10.36 1.70 -1.10
N GLY A 304 9.95 0.54 -0.59
CA GLY A 304 10.21 0.08 0.78
C GLY A 304 9.36 0.74 1.88
N LYS A 305 8.63 1.83 1.62
CA LYS A 305 7.71 2.41 2.59
C LYS A 305 6.37 1.67 2.55
N VAL A 306 5.77 1.39 3.69
CA VAL A 306 4.49 0.67 3.80
C VAL A 306 3.47 1.53 4.51
N PHE A 307 2.30 1.70 3.89
CA PHE A 307 1.15 2.41 4.44
C PHE A 307 0.07 1.41 4.83
N LEU A 308 -0.49 1.57 6.03
CA LEU A 308 -1.52 0.71 6.61
C LEU A 308 -2.63 1.55 7.24
N VAL A 309 -3.86 1.10 7.04
CA VAL A 309 -5.07 1.58 7.73
C VAL A 309 -5.90 0.36 8.12
N TRP A 310 -6.25 0.22 9.39
CA TRP A 310 -7.09 -0.88 9.89
C TRP A 310 -7.76 -0.51 11.21
N GLY A 311 -8.86 -1.18 11.54
CA GLY A 311 -9.41 -1.18 12.89
C GLY A 311 -8.99 -2.42 13.66
N THR A 312 -8.95 -2.35 14.99
CA THR A 312 -8.52 -3.52 15.80
C THR A 312 -9.49 -4.70 15.72
N GLN A 313 -10.78 -4.44 15.44
CA GLN A 313 -11.82 -5.47 15.24
C GLN A 313 -12.19 -5.59 13.76
N GLU A 314 -12.51 -4.47 13.11
CA GLU A 314 -12.85 -4.42 11.69
C GLU A 314 -11.64 -3.99 10.86
N LEU A 315 -11.19 -4.86 9.97
CA LEU A 315 -9.96 -4.63 9.20
C LEU A 315 -10.18 -3.74 7.97
N ASP A 316 -11.39 -3.78 7.41
CA ASP A 316 -11.73 -3.13 6.15
C ASP A 316 -12.26 -1.73 6.42
N LEU A 317 -11.43 -0.74 6.08
CA LEU A 317 -11.71 0.68 6.26
C LEU A 317 -11.45 1.42 4.95
N PRO A 318 -12.09 2.58 4.73
CA PRO A 318 -11.84 3.36 3.53
C PRO A 318 -10.40 3.87 3.52
N ASP A 319 -9.74 3.76 2.36
CA ASP A 319 -8.34 4.17 2.18
C ASP A 319 -8.21 5.70 2.12
N PRO A 320 -7.57 6.36 3.10
CA PRO A 320 -7.38 7.82 3.08
C PRO A 320 -6.43 8.28 1.97
N LEU A 321 -5.69 7.38 1.31
CA LEU A 321 -4.77 7.71 0.22
C LEU A 321 -5.45 7.65 -1.16
N GLY A 322 -6.63 7.03 -1.23
CA GLY A 322 -7.44 6.85 -2.43
C GLY A 322 -8.11 8.14 -2.91
N ASP A 323 -8.74 8.09 -4.08
CA ASP A 323 -9.64 9.15 -4.52
C ASP A 323 -11.09 8.84 -4.17
N ALA A 324 -11.95 9.85 -4.35
CA ALA A 324 -13.39 9.69 -4.18
C ALA A 324 -13.97 8.53 -4.98
N PHE A 325 -13.39 8.19 -6.15
CA PHE A 325 -13.86 7.10 -6.97
C PHE A 325 -13.72 5.73 -6.29
N THR A 326 -12.68 5.55 -5.48
CA THR A 326 -12.46 4.32 -4.71
C THR A 326 -13.44 4.09 -3.56
N LEU A 327 -14.22 5.12 -3.16
CA LEU A 327 -15.22 4.99 -2.11
C LEU A 327 -16.55 4.42 -2.61
N TYR A 328 -16.83 4.53 -3.92
CA TYR A 328 -18.09 4.05 -4.49
C TYR A 328 -18.07 2.52 -4.59
N GLN A 329 -19.12 1.87 -4.08
CA GLN A 329 -19.28 0.43 -4.24
C GLN A 329 -19.67 0.10 -5.70
N GLU A 330 -19.33 -1.11 -6.13
CA GLU A 330 -19.42 -1.54 -7.53
C GLU A 330 -20.84 -1.52 -8.13
N GLU A 331 -21.88 -1.42 -7.29
CA GLU A 331 -23.30 -1.38 -7.67
C GLU A 331 -23.84 0.04 -7.94
N ASP A 332 -23.08 1.09 -7.64
CA ASP A 332 -23.41 2.45 -8.07
C ASP A 332 -23.08 2.58 -9.56
N GLU A 333 -23.96 2.08 -10.43
CA GLU A 333 -23.90 2.33 -11.86
C GLU A 333 -23.71 3.84 -12.07
N LEU A 334 -22.53 4.21 -12.60
CA LEU A 334 -22.23 5.54 -13.09
C LEU A 334 -23.07 5.80 -14.34
N THR A 335 -24.38 5.94 -14.16
CA THR A 335 -25.26 6.46 -15.18
C THR A 335 -24.80 7.88 -15.44
N GLY A 336 -24.27 8.09 -16.65
CA GLY A 336 -23.82 9.38 -17.14
C GLY A 336 -24.98 10.37 -17.10
N GLY A 337 -25.00 11.18 -16.06
CA GLY A 337 -25.89 12.30 -15.87
C GLY A 337 -25.11 13.45 -15.28
N ASP A 338 -25.36 14.66 -15.77
CA ASP A 338 -24.85 15.90 -15.21
C ASP A 338 -25.33 16.04 -13.76
N ASN A 339 -24.47 15.66 -12.83
CA ASN A 339 -24.82 15.61 -11.42
C ASN A 339 -24.26 16.84 -10.70
N THR A 340 -25.11 17.54 -9.98
CA THR A 340 -24.78 18.77 -9.25
C THR A 340 -23.82 18.47 -8.08
N HIS A 341 -23.12 19.48 -7.57
CA HIS A 341 -22.20 19.34 -6.42
C HIS A 341 -22.86 18.66 -5.20
N LYS A 342 -24.17 18.90 -5.00
CA LYS A 342 -24.99 18.34 -3.92
C LYS A 342 -25.21 16.83 -4.03
N GLU A 343 -25.40 16.31 -5.25
CA GLU A 343 -25.57 14.86 -5.46
C GLU A 343 -24.26 14.11 -5.17
N PHE A 344 -23.12 14.69 -5.55
CA PHE A 344 -21.81 14.10 -5.25
C PHE A 344 -21.50 14.09 -3.76
N ALA A 345 -21.76 15.19 -3.04
CA ALA A 345 -21.60 15.23 -1.59
C ALA A 345 -22.48 14.16 -0.90
N ASN A 346 -23.72 14.00 -1.37
CA ASN A 346 -24.60 12.93 -0.88
C ASN A 346 -24.07 11.52 -1.19
N ARG A 347 -23.45 11.29 -2.35
CA ARG A 347 -22.81 10.01 -2.69
C ARG A 347 -21.63 9.71 -1.76
N ILE A 348 -20.75 10.68 -1.52
CA ILE A 348 -19.63 10.52 -0.58
C ILE A 348 -20.14 10.22 0.83
N ARG A 349 -21.16 10.95 1.30
CA ARG A 349 -21.81 10.69 2.59
C ARG A 349 -22.42 9.30 2.68
N ARG A 350 -23.07 8.80 1.62
CA ARG A 350 -23.63 7.45 1.58
C ARG A 350 -22.54 6.39 1.59
N ALA A 351 -21.51 6.54 0.76
CA ALA A 351 -20.37 5.63 0.69
C ALA A 351 -19.65 5.53 2.04
N ILE A 352 -19.34 6.67 2.67
CA ILE A 352 -18.73 6.73 3.99
C ILE A 352 -19.70 6.25 5.08
N GLY A 353 -20.98 6.58 4.95
CA GLY A 353 -22.05 6.11 5.82
C GLY A 353 -22.19 4.59 5.85
N GLY A 354 -21.85 3.90 4.74
CA GLY A 354 -21.76 2.44 4.68
C GLY A 354 -20.80 1.85 5.73
N TYR A 355 -19.73 2.57 6.06
CA TYR A 355 -18.77 2.17 7.09
C TYR A 355 -19.23 2.50 8.52
N ARG A 356 -20.29 3.30 8.71
CA ARG A 356 -20.83 3.65 10.03
C ARG A 356 -21.80 2.60 10.59
N TYR A 357 -22.20 1.61 9.80
CA TYR A 357 -23.22 0.62 10.18
C TYR A 357 -22.77 -0.43 11.22
N ASP A 358 -21.65 -0.21 11.90
CA ASP A 358 -21.22 -1.07 13.01
C ASP A 358 -21.62 -0.44 14.36
N SER A 359 -22.15 -1.28 15.24
CA SER A 359 -22.75 -0.91 16.53
C SER A 359 -21.74 -0.54 17.63
N ASP A 360 -20.43 -0.69 17.38
CA ASP A 360 -19.39 -0.38 18.37
C ASP A 360 -18.82 1.04 18.19
N TYR A 361 -19.40 1.98 18.93
CA TYR A 361 -18.96 3.39 19.01
C TYR A 361 -17.52 3.56 19.56
N LYS A 362 -16.92 2.47 20.10
CA LYS A 362 -15.53 2.45 20.62
C LYS A 362 -14.52 1.85 19.64
N SER A 363 -14.90 1.64 18.38
CA SER A 363 -13.96 1.18 17.37
C SER A 363 -12.90 2.26 17.08
N ASP A 364 -11.64 1.84 17.13
CA ASP A 364 -10.48 2.68 16.81
C ASP A 364 -9.96 2.35 15.40
N VAL A 365 -9.60 3.40 14.67
CA VAL A 365 -8.91 3.35 13.37
C VAL A 365 -7.44 3.68 13.58
N ILE A 366 -6.58 2.77 13.13
CA ILE A 366 -5.14 2.91 13.23
C ILE A 366 -4.58 3.16 11.84
N ILE A 367 -3.76 4.20 11.74
CA ILE A 367 -3.00 4.51 10.53
C ILE A 367 -1.52 4.44 10.88
N MET A 368 -0.79 3.59 10.16
CA MET A 368 0.64 3.38 10.41
C MET A 368 1.42 3.45 9.09
N VAL A 369 2.51 4.22 9.09
CA VAL A 369 3.47 4.24 7.99
C VAL A 369 4.83 3.77 8.49
N LEU A 370 5.37 2.75 7.82
CA LEU A 370 6.66 2.14 8.13
C LEU A 370 7.68 2.52 7.06
N ASP A 371 8.88 2.94 7.47
CA ASP A 371 10.01 3.12 6.58
C ASP A 371 11.31 2.61 7.22
N ALA A 372 12.28 2.24 6.40
CA ALA A 372 13.62 1.89 6.85
C ALA A 372 14.64 2.66 6.03
N ALA A 373 15.01 3.84 6.53
CA ALA A 373 16.02 4.69 5.90
C ALA A 373 17.43 4.08 5.96
N THR A 374 17.69 3.20 6.94
CA THR A 374 18.98 2.51 7.12
C THR A 374 18.79 1.00 7.23
N PRO A 375 19.73 0.18 6.71
CA PRO A 375 19.70 -1.26 6.92
C PRO A 375 19.62 -1.63 8.41
N GLY A 376 18.79 -2.61 8.75
CA GLY A 376 18.69 -3.14 10.12
C GLY A 376 17.75 -2.39 11.06
N ARG A 377 17.35 -1.14 10.78
CA ARG A 377 16.43 -0.36 11.63
C ARG A 377 15.21 0.11 10.85
N MET A 378 14.03 -0.14 11.40
CA MET A 378 12.74 0.31 10.86
C MET A 378 12.15 1.37 11.79
N SER A 379 11.48 2.35 11.22
CA SER A 379 10.80 3.42 11.94
C SER A 379 9.32 3.45 11.58
N ILE A 380 8.50 3.75 12.57
CA ILE A 380 7.12 4.19 12.35
C ILE A 380 7.21 5.70 12.11
N VAL A 381 7.11 6.13 10.85
CA VAL A 381 7.27 7.55 10.46
C VAL A 381 5.97 8.35 10.60
N TYR A 382 4.83 7.65 10.61
CA TYR A 382 3.52 8.22 10.90
C TYR A 382 2.68 7.20 11.68
N TYR A 383 2.02 7.66 12.75
CA TYR A 383 1.11 6.85 13.55
C TYR A 383 -0.07 7.68 14.04
N ARG A 384 -1.28 7.19 13.78
CA ARG A 384 -2.52 7.70 14.35
C ARG A 384 -3.35 6.56 14.91
N ASP A 385 -3.99 6.85 16.02
CA ASP A 385 -4.95 6.02 16.72
C ASP A 385 -6.13 6.95 17.03
N LEU A 386 -7.26 6.73 16.35
CA LEU A 386 -8.37 7.68 16.29
C LEU A 386 -9.69 6.92 16.42
N ASN A 387 -10.69 7.55 17.04
CA ASN A 387 -12.05 7.03 16.98
C ASN A 387 -12.54 6.93 15.52
N LYS A 388 -13.25 5.84 15.19
CA LYS A 388 -13.75 5.55 13.85
C LYS A 388 -14.64 6.65 13.28
N GLU A 389 -15.59 7.17 14.05
CA GLU A 389 -16.49 8.23 13.58
C GLU A 389 -15.71 9.50 13.24
N LEU A 390 -14.76 9.89 14.09
CA LEU A 390 -13.89 11.04 13.80
C LEU A 390 -13.05 10.81 12.54
N PHE A 391 -12.53 9.61 12.31
CA PHE A 391 -11.81 9.28 11.07
C PHE A 391 -12.71 9.40 9.84
N LEU A 392 -13.93 8.85 9.90
CA LEU A 392 -14.89 8.90 8.80
C LEU A 392 -15.37 10.33 8.51
N ASP A 393 -15.62 11.14 9.55
CA ASP A 393 -15.95 12.56 9.43
C ASP A 393 -14.85 13.34 8.72
N ARG A 394 -13.59 13.10 9.11
CA ARG A 394 -12.42 13.76 8.50
C ARG A 394 -12.19 13.34 7.07
N LEU A 395 -12.39 12.06 6.77
CA LEU A 395 -12.29 11.57 5.40
C LEU A 395 -13.38 12.17 4.51
N GLN A 396 -14.62 12.23 5.01
CA GLN A 396 -15.71 12.89 4.32
C GLN A 396 -15.38 14.36 4.04
N HIS A 397 -14.96 15.09 5.08
CA HIS A 397 -14.54 16.47 4.97
C HIS A 397 -13.44 16.65 3.92
N TRP A 398 -12.43 15.78 3.88
CA TRP A 398 -11.37 15.81 2.86
C TRP A 398 -11.93 15.69 1.44
N HIS A 399 -12.80 14.71 1.17
CA HIS A 399 -13.38 14.52 -0.16
C HIS A 399 -14.38 15.62 -0.56
N GLU A 400 -15.08 16.24 0.39
CA GLU A 400 -16.00 17.34 0.13
C GLU A 400 -15.27 18.67 -0.11
N THR A 401 -14.16 18.93 0.59
CA THR A 401 -13.46 20.24 0.54
C THR A 401 -12.26 20.28 -0.39
N CYS A 402 -11.55 19.17 -0.60
CA CYS A 402 -10.52 19.05 -1.64
C CYS A 402 -11.14 18.53 -2.93
N SER A 403 -12.24 19.12 -3.38
CA SER A 403 -13.09 18.57 -4.44
C SER A 403 -12.97 19.34 -5.75
N TRP A 404 -12.90 18.61 -6.87
CA TRP A 404 -13.08 19.13 -8.22
C TRP A 404 -13.63 18.07 -9.18
N LEU A 405 -13.95 18.45 -10.42
CA LEU A 405 -14.37 17.53 -11.48
C LEU A 405 -13.17 16.89 -12.19
N HIS A 406 -13.11 15.57 -12.15
CA HIS A 406 -12.06 14.76 -12.75
C HIS A 406 -12.62 13.85 -13.85
N ARG A 407 -11.86 13.63 -14.92
CA ARG A 407 -12.28 12.82 -16.10
C ARG A 407 -11.24 11.80 -16.54
N TYR A 408 -10.32 11.43 -15.65
CA TYR A 408 -9.15 10.59 -15.97
C TYR A 408 -9.26 9.14 -15.46
N ARG A 409 -10.30 8.82 -14.67
CA ARG A 409 -10.52 7.45 -14.17
C ARG A 409 -11.18 6.60 -15.23
N LYS A 410 -10.90 5.30 -15.17
CA LYS A 410 -11.54 4.30 -16.02
C LYS A 410 -12.38 3.35 -15.18
N ASN A 411 -13.55 3.01 -15.67
CA ASN A 411 -14.41 1.96 -15.08
C ASN A 411 -13.88 0.56 -15.44
N LYS A 412 -14.61 -0.49 -15.02
CA LYS A 412 -14.28 -1.89 -15.31
C LYS A 412 -14.25 -2.20 -16.81
N ASP A 413 -15.07 -1.52 -17.61
CA ASP A 413 -15.13 -1.62 -19.07
C ASP A 413 -14.03 -0.81 -19.77
N ASN A 414 -13.04 -0.31 -19.02
CA ASN A 414 -11.92 0.48 -19.52
C ASN A 414 -12.34 1.80 -20.20
N GLN A 415 -13.54 2.30 -19.89
CA GLN A 415 -14.09 3.57 -20.38
C GLN A 415 -13.79 4.69 -19.39
N PHE A 416 -13.47 5.88 -19.91
CA PHE A 416 -13.25 7.04 -19.07
C PHE A 416 -14.56 7.53 -18.44
N VAL A 417 -14.52 7.76 -17.13
CA VAL A 417 -15.66 8.21 -16.35
C VAL A 417 -15.32 9.48 -15.58
N ALA A 418 -16.33 10.34 -15.43
CA ALA A 418 -16.24 11.54 -14.63
C ALA A 418 -16.50 11.22 -13.16
N PHE A 419 -15.76 11.85 -12.25
CA PHE A 419 -16.03 11.81 -10.82
C PHE A 419 -15.70 13.15 -10.18
N VAL A 420 -16.36 13.45 -9.07
CA VAL A 420 -16.12 14.65 -8.25
C VAL A 420 -15.66 14.23 -6.87
N GLY A 421 -14.69 14.95 -6.32
CA GLY A 421 -14.14 14.73 -4.98
C GLY A 421 -12.62 14.84 -4.96
N ALA A 422 -11.99 14.42 -3.87
CA ALA A 422 -10.53 14.50 -3.76
C ALA A 422 -9.79 13.50 -4.67
N PRO A 423 -8.66 13.92 -5.29
CA PRO A 423 -7.80 13.04 -6.06
C PRO A 423 -6.90 12.19 -5.15
N ALA A 424 -6.44 11.06 -5.67
CA ALA A 424 -5.59 10.14 -4.94
C ALA A 424 -4.24 10.80 -4.66
N THR A 425 -3.66 10.53 -3.48
CA THR A 425 -2.37 11.14 -3.08
C THR A 425 -1.23 10.83 -4.04
N ARG A 426 -1.24 9.65 -4.67
CA ARG A 426 -0.31 9.28 -5.74
C ARG A 426 -0.48 10.15 -6.99
N ASP A 427 -1.72 10.46 -7.36
CA ASP A 427 -2.02 11.32 -8.50
C ASP A 427 -1.64 12.79 -8.21
N ILE A 428 -1.79 13.24 -6.97
CA ILE A 428 -1.26 14.54 -6.51
C ILE A 428 0.26 14.60 -6.73
N ALA A 429 1.00 13.51 -6.45
CA ALA A 429 2.44 13.47 -6.70
C ALA A 429 2.79 13.65 -8.17
N PHE A 430 2.04 13.00 -9.06
CA PHE A 430 2.25 13.13 -10.50
C PHE A 430 1.81 14.50 -11.04
N ALA A 431 0.74 15.10 -10.50
CA ALA A 431 0.35 16.46 -10.85
C ALA A 431 1.40 17.49 -10.39
N ALA A 432 2.05 17.27 -9.24
CA ALA A 432 3.08 18.19 -8.73
C ALA A 432 4.45 18.01 -9.42
N TYR A 433 4.87 16.77 -9.67
CA TYR A 433 6.26 16.45 -10.08
C TYR A 433 6.37 15.70 -11.42
N GLY A 434 5.25 15.33 -12.03
CA GLY A 434 5.17 14.67 -13.33
C GLY A 434 5.14 13.15 -13.30
N PRO A 435 4.79 12.50 -14.42
CA PRO A 435 4.60 11.05 -14.52
C PRO A 435 5.91 10.28 -14.37
N ARG A 436 7.06 10.95 -14.51
CA ARG A 436 8.40 10.39 -14.29
C ARG A 436 8.92 10.60 -12.87
N ALA A 437 8.10 11.12 -11.95
CA ALA A 437 8.49 11.26 -10.56
C ALA A 437 8.89 9.89 -9.99
N SER A 438 10.05 9.81 -9.35
CA SER A 438 10.53 8.57 -8.77
C SER A 438 9.64 8.14 -7.60
N ASP A 439 9.58 6.82 -7.34
CA ASP A 439 8.81 6.28 -6.21
C ASP A 439 9.22 6.89 -4.86
N LYS A 440 10.48 7.34 -4.73
CA LYS A 440 10.97 8.08 -3.56
C LYS A 440 10.25 9.42 -3.37
N ILE A 441 9.99 10.16 -4.45
CA ILE A 441 9.22 11.42 -4.39
C ILE A 441 7.76 11.10 -4.08
N VAL A 442 7.19 10.11 -4.76
CA VAL A 442 5.79 9.70 -4.60
C VAL A 442 5.50 9.29 -3.16
N LYS A 443 6.28 8.36 -2.58
CA LYS A 443 6.07 7.88 -1.20
C LYS A 443 6.23 8.99 -0.15
N ASN A 444 7.08 9.98 -0.41
CA ASN A 444 7.27 11.10 0.51
C ASN A 444 6.12 12.10 0.41
N LEU A 445 5.59 12.34 -0.79
CA LEU A 445 4.39 13.18 -0.93
C LEU A 445 3.18 12.54 -0.27
N MET A 446 2.95 11.24 -0.50
CA MET A 446 1.82 10.50 0.09
C MET A 446 1.83 10.59 1.62
N GLU A 447 2.99 10.40 2.26
CA GLU A 447 3.14 10.58 3.71
C GLU A 447 2.81 12.01 4.16
N ARG A 448 3.27 13.03 3.42
CA ARG A 448 3.03 14.45 3.76
C ARG A 448 1.59 14.88 3.57
N MET A 449 0.80 14.17 2.75
CA MET A 449 -0.62 14.44 2.58
C MET A 449 -1.45 13.90 3.74
N LEU A 450 -1.05 12.80 4.40
CA LEU A 450 -1.82 12.17 5.49
C LEU A 450 -2.26 13.14 6.60
N PRO A 451 -1.41 14.03 7.15
CA PRO A 451 -1.86 15.00 8.15
C PRO A 451 -2.92 15.98 7.62
N SER A 452 -2.96 16.24 6.31
CA SER A 452 -3.98 17.11 5.73
C SER A 452 -5.35 16.41 5.63
N ILE A 453 -5.32 15.10 5.44
CA ILE A 453 -6.51 14.25 5.29
C ILE A 453 -7.06 13.86 6.67
N VAL A 454 -6.18 13.42 7.56
CA VAL A 454 -6.53 12.76 8.82
C VAL A 454 -6.50 13.72 10.01
N ASP A 455 -5.75 14.82 9.96
CA ASP A 455 -5.67 15.81 11.03
C ASP A 455 -6.18 17.19 10.59
N GLU A 456 -6.81 17.28 9.41
CA GLU A 456 -7.33 18.53 8.81
C GLU A 456 -6.29 19.66 8.73
N ARG A 457 -4.99 19.30 8.65
CA ARG A 457 -3.93 20.29 8.47
C ARG A 457 -4.01 20.88 7.06
N ARG A 458 -3.47 22.10 6.91
CA ARG A 458 -3.32 22.70 5.59
C ARG A 458 -2.39 21.86 4.71
N ILE A 459 -2.74 21.73 3.44
CA ILE A 459 -1.89 21.11 2.43
C ILE A 459 -0.53 21.84 2.39
N PRO A 460 0.59 21.11 2.34
CA PRO A 460 1.91 21.73 2.19
C PRO A 460 1.98 22.63 0.95
N GLN A 461 2.32 23.90 1.17
CA GLN A 461 2.25 24.93 0.13
C GLN A 461 3.23 24.72 -1.02
N ASP A 462 4.35 24.02 -0.79
CA ASP A 462 5.28 23.63 -1.85
C ASP A 462 4.63 22.67 -2.86
N ILE A 463 3.79 21.72 -2.40
CA ILE A 463 3.06 20.79 -3.27
C ILE A 463 2.06 21.56 -4.14
N VAL A 464 1.29 22.46 -3.54
CA VAL A 464 0.32 23.30 -4.26
C VAL A 464 1.02 24.17 -5.30
N ARG A 465 2.13 24.84 -4.93
CA ARG A 465 2.92 25.66 -5.85
C ARG A 465 3.49 24.85 -7.01
N SER A 466 4.01 23.65 -6.76
CA SER A 466 4.53 22.76 -7.81
C SER A 466 3.42 22.34 -8.79
N ALA A 467 2.24 21.97 -8.27
CA ALA A 467 1.08 21.62 -9.10
C ALA A 467 0.60 22.81 -9.94
N VAL A 468 0.47 24.00 -9.35
CA VAL A 468 0.11 25.25 -10.06
C VAL A 468 1.11 25.53 -11.18
N HIS A 469 2.41 25.49 -10.88
CA HIS A 469 3.45 25.73 -11.89
C HIS A 469 3.36 24.73 -13.05
N ARG A 470 3.12 23.45 -12.78
CA ARG A 470 2.97 22.42 -13.81
C ARG A 470 1.69 22.62 -14.64
N ALA A 471 0.54 22.83 -13.99
CA ALA A 471 -0.73 23.08 -14.67
C ALA A 471 -0.71 24.35 -15.52
N SER A 472 0.14 25.33 -15.17
CA SER A 472 0.37 26.55 -15.94
C SER A 472 1.22 26.34 -17.20
N ASN A 473 1.73 25.12 -17.45
CA ASN A 473 2.59 24.79 -18.60
C ASN A 473 2.02 23.63 -19.43
N PRO A 474 0.86 23.80 -20.11
CA PRO A 474 0.24 22.75 -20.93
C PRO A 474 1.17 22.23 -22.03
N THR A 475 2.01 23.09 -22.62
CA THR A 475 2.89 22.72 -23.75
C THR A 475 3.93 21.65 -23.43
N GLY A 476 4.19 21.39 -22.14
CA GLY A 476 5.12 20.35 -21.69
C GLY A 476 4.49 18.98 -21.44
N MET A 477 3.21 18.80 -21.75
CA MET A 477 2.43 17.59 -21.43
C MET A 477 1.54 17.18 -22.61
N GLU A 478 1.14 15.91 -22.64
CA GLU A 478 0.04 15.47 -23.52
C GLU A 478 -1.29 16.03 -23.00
N ASP A 479 -2.26 16.26 -23.90
CA ASP A 479 -3.54 16.90 -23.55
C ASP A 479 -4.24 16.20 -22.37
N TRP A 480 -4.34 14.87 -22.38
CA TRP A 480 -4.98 14.11 -21.30
C TRP A 480 -4.21 14.21 -19.97
N GLU A 481 -2.88 14.30 -20.02
CA GLU A 481 -2.03 14.46 -18.84
C GLU A 481 -2.21 15.87 -18.24
N TRP A 482 -2.28 16.89 -19.10
CA TRP A 482 -2.54 18.25 -18.68
C TRP A 482 -3.95 18.42 -18.09
N GLU A 483 -4.99 17.85 -18.70
CA GLU A 483 -6.36 17.89 -18.17
C GLU A 483 -6.45 17.22 -16.78
N LYS A 484 -5.76 16.08 -16.60
CA LYS A 484 -5.61 15.45 -15.29
C LYS A 484 -4.89 16.37 -14.30
N THR A 485 -3.75 16.93 -14.69
CA THR A 485 -2.96 17.84 -13.84
C THR A 485 -3.75 19.08 -13.44
N LEU A 486 -4.47 19.69 -14.38
CA LEU A 486 -5.29 20.88 -14.16
C LEU A 486 -6.42 20.59 -13.16
N SER A 487 -7.21 19.52 -13.37
CA SER A 487 -8.31 19.18 -12.46
C SER A 487 -7.83 18.87 -11.04
N ILE A 488 -6.73 18.14 -10.89
CA ILE A 488 -6.10 17.87 -9.58
C ILE A 488 -5.63 19.18 -8.94
N THR A 489 -4.98 20.05 -9.71
CA THR A 489 -4.49 21.34 -9.21
C THR A 489 -5.66 22.22 -8.73
N CYS A 490 -6.78 22.22 -9.45
CA CYS A 490 -7.99 22.93 -9.04
C CYS A 490 -8.51 22.42 -7.68
N ALA A 491 -8.57 21.10 -7.47
CA ALA A 491 -8.94 20.53 -6.17
C ALA A 491 -8.03 21.00 -5.02
N LEU A 492 -6.71 21.04 -5.25
CA LEU A 492 -5.74 21.51 -4.24
C LEU A 492 -5.87 23.02 -3.95
N ILE A 493 -6.14 23.84 -4.98
CA ILE A 493 -6.38 25.27 -4.81
C ILE A 493 -7.68 25.49 -4.05
N ASN A 494 -8.74 24.74 -4.37
CA ASN A 494 -10.01 24.80 -3.67
C ASN A 494 -9.82 24.49 -2.18
N LYS A 495 -9.13 23.38 -1.84
CA LYS A 495 -8.81 23.07 -0.43
C LYS A 495 -7.95 24.15 0.25
N THR A 496 -7.07 24.82 -0.49
CA THR A 496 -6.26 25.92 0.06
C THR A 496 -7.11 27.15 0.40
N HIS A 497 -8.19 27.35 -0.33
CA HIS A 497 -9.17 28.44 -0.18
C HIS A 497 -10.53 27.89 0.25
N GLU A 498 -10.50 26.95 1.20
CA GLU A 498 -11.69 26.24 1.66
C GLU A 498 -12.77 27.18 2.21
N LYS A 499 -12.37 28.31 2.80
CA LYS A 499 -13.30 29.28 3.39
C LYS A 499 -14.11 30.03 2.35
N GLU A 500 -13.56 30.18 1.16
CA GLU A 500 -14.17 30.85 0.03
C GLU A 500 -15.19 29.94 -0.69
N GLY A 501 -15.09 28.61 -0.53
CA GLY A 501 -16.11 27.66 -0.98
C GLY A 501 -16.29 27.61 -2.49
N PHE A 502 -15.20 27.57 -3.27
CA PHE A 502 -15.30 27.53 -4.73
C PHE A 502 -15.94 26.23 -5.23
N GLU A 503 -16.85 26.36 -6.19
CA GLU A 503 -17.48 25.24 -6.88
C GLU A 503 -16.94 25.08 -8.30
N VAL A 504 -17.23 23.92 -8.92
CA VAL A 504 -16.90 23.67 -10.34
C VAL A 504 -17.68 24.61 -11.26
N GLY A 505 -18.88 25.02 -10.85
CA GLY A 505 -19.68 26.02 -11.54
C GLY A 505 -18.94 27.35 -11.71
N LEU A 506 -19.25 28.06 -12.79
CA LEU A 506 -18.69 29.39 -13.03
C LEU A 506 -19.30 30.40 -12.06
N ASP A 507 -18.47 30.99 -11.21
CA ASP A 507 -18.83 32.15 -10.40
C ASP A 507 -18.65 33.42 -11.24
N VAL A 508 -19.75 33.88 -11.85
CA VAL A 508 -19.73 35.09 -12.66
C VAL A 508 -19.54 36.35 -11.82
N GLU A 509 -19.87 36.31 -10.53
CA GLU A 509 -19.80 37.43 -9.60
C GLU A 509 -18.42 37.61 -8.96
N ASN A 510 -17.51 36.65 -9.16
CA ASN A 510 -16.17 36.73 -8.64
C ASN A 510 -15.38 37.90 -9.23
N THR A 511 -14.97 38.85 -8.38
CA THR A 511 -14.14 39.99 -8.77
C THR A 511 -12.66 39.79 -8.45
N ASN A 512 -12.23 38.58 -8.08
CA ASN A 512 -10.82 38.32 -7.84
C ASN A 512 -10.04 38.44 -9.15
N ARG A 513 -9.00 39.29 -9.14
CA ARG A 513 -8.11 39.52 -10.29
C ARG A 513 -7.66 38.23 -10.98
N ASP A 514 -7.15 37.27 -10.21
CA ASP A 514 -6.58 36.06 -10.78
C ASP A 514 -7.67 35.21 -11.42
N TYR A 515 -8.82 35.06 -10.75
CA TYR A 515 -9.99 34.36 -11.29
C TYR A 515 -10.48 34.99 -12.60
N LEU A 516 -10.60 36.32 -12.65
CA LEU A 516 -11.00 37.06 -13.86
C LEU A 516 -10.01 36.86 -15.02
N PHE A 517 -8.70 36.96 -14.77
CA PHE A 517 -7.69 36.63 -15.80
C PHE A 517 -7.80 35.18 -16.28
N GLY A 518 -8.11 34.25 -15.38
CA GLY A 518 -8.44 32.86 -15.71
C GLY A 518 -9.62 32.74 -16.67
N ARG A 519 -10.74 33.43 -16.36
CA ARG A 519 -11.94 33.47 -17.23
C ARG A 519 -11.59 34.03 -18.62
N MET A 520 -10.84 35.13 -18.69
CA MET A 520 -10.41 35.72 -19.97
C MET A 520 -9.61 34.72 -20.82
N LEU A 521 -8.66 34.02 -20.21
CA LEU A 521 -7.84 33.01 -20.89
C LEU A 521 -8.68 31.84 -21.39
N ALA A 522 -9.67 31.39 -20.62
CA ALA A 522 -10.56 30.30 -21.02
C ALA A 522 -11.48 30.69 -22.19
N ILE A 523 -12.02 31.91 -22.18
CA ILE A 523 -12.83 32.42 -23.29
C ILE A 523 -11.99 32.47 -24.56
N ALA A 524 -10.74 32.96 -24.47
CA ALA A 524 -9.79 32.97 -25.57
C ALA A 524 -9.50 31.57 -26.13
N ASP A 525 -9.25 30.59 -25.25
CA ASP A 525 -9.00 29.20 -25.62
C ASP A 525 -10.20 28.59 -26.37
N VAL A 526 -11.41 28.70 -25.81
CA VAL A 526 -12.61 28.12 -26.43
C VAL A 526 -12.95 28.82 -27.75
N LEU A 527 -12.82 30.15 -27.82
CA LEU A 527 -13.03 30.92 -29.05
C LEU A 527 -12.13 30.40 -30.17
N GLU A 528 -10.81 30.35 -29.93
CA GLU A 528 -9.87 29.86 -30.94
C GLU A 528 -10.14 28.39 -31.29
N ARG A 529 -10.40 27.53 -30.30
CA ARG A 529 -10.68 26.10 -30.55
C ARG A 529 -11.93 25.92 -31.43
N ARG A 530 -13.00 26.67 -31.20
CA ARG A 530 -14.21 26.60 -32.04
C ARG A 530 -13.97 27.15 -33.44
N ALA A 531 -13.16 28.21 -33.58
CA ALA A 531 -12.79 28.75 -34.89
C ALA A 531 -11.93 27.79 -35.72
N LEU A 532 -11.09 26.97 -35.07
CA LEU A 532 -10.23 26.00 -35.74
C LEU A 532 -10.98 24.78 -36.27
N GLY A 533 -12.02 24.34 -35.55
CA GLY A 533 -12.78 23.14 -35.86
C GLY A 533 -12.17 21.86 -35.28
N LYS A 534 -12.90 20.74 -35.34
CA LYS A 534 -12.54 19.48 -34.66
C LYS A 534 -11.34 18.74 -35.26
N GLU A 535 -11.04 18.99 -36.54
CA GLU A 535 -9.95 18.32 -37.26
C GLU A 535 -8.57 18.87 -36.89
N GLU A 536 -8.51 20.10 -36.40
CA GLU A 536 -7.26 20.79 -36.08
C GLU A 536 -6.86 20.56 -34.62
N LYS A 537 -5.79 19.77 -34.45
CA LYS A 537 -5.31 19.30 -33.14
C LYS A 537 -4.24 20.18 -32.52
N ARG A 538 -3.75 21.21 -33.20
CA ARG A 538 -2.75 22.11 -32.61
C ARG A 538 -3.27 22.80 -31.34
N ALA A 539 -2.34 23.22 -30.49
CA ALA A 539 -2.64 24.07 -29.34
C ALA A 539 -3.16 25.45 -29.78
N THR A 540 -4.07 26.03 -28.99
CA THR A 540 -4.51 27.41 -29.14
C THR A 540 -3.40 28.36 -28.67
N ASN A 541 -3.48 29.64 -29.06
CA ASN A 541 -2.58 30.66 -28.55
C ASN A 541 -2.74 30.85 -27.04
N ALA A 542 -3.96 30.73 -26.51
CA ALA A 542 -4.21 30.77 -25.07
C ALA A 542 -3.40 29.70 -24.32
N LEU A 543 -3.46 28.44 -24.76
CA LEU A 543 -2.67 27.36 -24.15
C LEU A 543 -1.17 27.52 -24.39
N ARG A 544 -0.77 27.89 -25.61
CA ARG A 544 0.64 28.10 -25.97
C ARG A 544 1.31 29.19 -25.12
N TYR A 545 0.57 30.25 -24.78
CA TYR A 545 1.06 31.36 -23.97
C TYR A 545 0.70 31.24 -22.48
N MET A 546 0.02 30.17 -22.05
CA MET A 546 -0.48 30.04 -20.68
C MET A 546 0.61 30.20 -19.61
N ASN A 547 1.82 29.68 -19.85
CA ASN A 547 2.94 29.84 -18.92
C ASN A 547 3.39 31.30 -18.80
N ALA A 548 3.57 31.97 -19.94
CA ALA A 548 3.91 33.39 -19.97
C ALA A 548 2.79 34.25 -19.38
N PHE A 549 1.53 33.88 -19.61
CA PHE A 549 0.36 34.57 -19.09
C PHE A 549 0.27 34.46 -17.56
N ALA A 550 0.59 33.30 -17.00
CA ALA A 550 0.67 33.14 -15.55
C ALA A 550 1.74 34.05 -14.90
N GLN A 551 2.87 34.29 -15.59
CA GLN A 551 3.95 35.14 -15.07
C GLN A 551 3.76 36.63 -15.36
N HIS A 552 3.22 36.97 -16.53
CA HIS A 552 3.09 38.33 -17.05
C HIS A 552 1.72 38.53 -17.72
N PRO A 553 0.62 38.55 -16.94
CA PRO A 553 -0.74 38.48 -17.50
C PRO A 553 -1.12 39.70 -18.32
N GLY A 554 -0.78 40.92 -17.91
CA GLY A 554 -1.13 42.15 -18.63
C GLY A 554 -0.54 42.18 -20.04
N ARG A 555 0.78 42.02 -20.16
CA ARG A 555 1.49 42.02 -21.44
C ARG A 555 1.11 40.83 -22.31
N THR A 556 1.03 39.64 -21.71
CA THR A 556 0.71 38.43 -22.47
C THR A 556 -0.74 38.45 -22.96
N TRP A 557 -1.66 39.05 -22.21
CA TRP A 557 -3.03 39.24 -22.67
C TRP A 557 -3.09 40.03 -23.96
N THR A 558 -2.33 41.14 -24.08
CA THR A 558 -2.27 41.93 -25.32
C THR A 558 -1.84 41.07 -26.51
N VAL A 559 -0.83 40.21 -26.32
CA VAL A 559 -0.37 39.28 -27.37
C VAL A 559 -1.45 38.27 -27.74
N ILE A 560 -2.12 37.67 -26.75
CA ILE A 560 -3.23 36.73 -27.00
C ILE A 560 -4.35 37.44 -27.76
N GLN A 561 -4.77 38.62 -27.31
CA GLN A 561 -5.84 39.41 -27.92
C GLN A 561 -5.54 39.76 -29.39
N THR A 562 -4.31 40.18 -29.71
CA THR A 562 -3.89 40.41 -31.10
C THR A 562 -3.99 39.12 -31.93
N ASN A 563 -3.52 38.00 -31.39
CA ASN A 563 -3.57 36.71 -32.07
C ASN A 563 -4.99 36.13 -32.21
N LEU A 564 -5.97 36.62 -31.45
CA LEU A 564 -7.37 36.21 -31.55
C LEU A 564 -8.11 36.83 -32.74
N GLN A 565 -7.66 37.99 -33.24
CA GLN A 565 -8.37 38.75 -34.29
C GLN A 565 -8.66 37.93 -35.57
N PRO A 566 -7.72 37.13 -36.11
CA PRO A 566 -7.99 36.32 -37.29
C PRO A 566 -9.08 35.25 -37.06
N TYR A 567 -9.15 34.69 -35.85
CA TYR A 567 -10.16 33.70 -35.49
C TYR A 567 -11.54 34.33 -35.29
N GLN A 568 -11.59 35.52 -34.68
CA GLN A 568 -12.81 36.32 -34.59
C GLN A 568 -13.36 36.65 -35.98
N ALA A 569 -12.49 37.10 -36.91
CA ALA A 569 -12.87 37.38 -38.28
C ALA A 569 -13.39 36.12 -39.00
N ARG A 570 -12.74 34.97 -38.80
CA ARG A 570 -13.16 33.67 -39.35
C ARG A 570 -14.51 33.20 -38.81
N MET A 571 -14.81 33.44 -37.53
CA MET A 571 -16.07 33.05 -36.90
C MET A 571 -17.27 33.96 -37.28
N GLY A 572 -17.01 35.19 -37.75
CA GLY A 572 -18.07 36.12 -38.13
C GLY A 572 -19.01 36.44 -36.96
N THR A 573 -20.32 36.21 -37.14
CA THR A 573 -21.34 36.55 -36.13
C THR A 573 -21.23 35.73 -34.85
N ASP A 574 -20.69 34.52 -34.92
CA ASP A 574 -20.57 33.62 -33.77
C ASP A 574 -19.53 34.11 -32.76
N ALA A 575 -18.59 34.97 -33.20
CA ALA A 575 -17.62 35.61 -32.33
C ALA A 575 -18.28 36.59 -31.34
N ARG A 576 -19.47 37.13 -31.65
CA ARG A 576 -20.14 38.15 -30.81
C ARG A 576 -20.36 37.65 -29.39
N TYR A 577 -20.75 36.38 -29.22
CA TYR A 577 -21.00 35.78 -27.91
C TYR A 577 -19.73 35.76 -27.04
N TYR A 578 -18.60 35.31 -27.59
CA TYR A 578 -17.33 35.29 -26.87
C TYR A 578 -16.82 36.70 -26.58
N ASN A 579 -16.97 37.62 -27.54
CA ASN A 579 -16.57 39.00 -27.35
C ASN A 579 -17.39 39.66 -26.24
N SER A 580 -18.71 39.44 -26.18
CA SER A 580 -19.53 39.95 -25.07
C SER A 580 -19.11 39.39 -23.71
N LEU A 581 -18.67 38.13 -23.65
CA LEU A 581 -18.13 37.55 -22.42
C LEU A 581 -16.78 38.17 -22.04
N LEU A 582 -15.90 38.42 -23.02
CA LEU A 582 -14.64 39.13 -22.77
C LEU A 582 -14.89 40.55 -22.26
N ASP A 583 -15.87 41.25 -22.83
CA ASP A 583 -16.25 42.59 -22.40
C ASP A 583 -16.85 42.57 -20.98
N GLU A 584 -17.70 41.59 -20.65
CA GLU A 584 -18.26 41.39 -19.31
C GLU A 584 -17.15 41.17 -18.26
N VAL A 585 -16.24 40.24 -18.54
CA VAL A 585 -15.12 39.94 -17.62
C VAL A 585 -14.17 41.12 -17.51
N GLY A 586 -13.87 41.77 -18.65
CA GLY A 586 -13.02 42.96 -18.71
C GLY A 586 -13.59 44.14 -17.93
N ALA A 587 -14.91 44.36 -17.97
CA ALA A 587 -15.58 45.42 -17.23
C ALA A 587 -15.51 45.24 -15.69
N ARG A 588 -15.39 43.98 -15.22
CA ARG A 588 -15.21 43.66 -13.80
C ARG A 588 -13.75 43.80 -13.34
N LEU A 589 -12.79 43.83 -14.27
CA LEU A 589 -11.38 43.95 -13.95
C LEU A 589 -11.00 45.42 -13.76
N LYS A 590 -10.49 45.76 -12.57
CA LYS A 590 -10.11 47.13 -12.27
C LYS A 590 -8.84 47.52 -13.03
N PRO A 591 -8.71 48.78 -13.52
CA PRO A 591 -7.51 49.23 -14.23
C PRO A 591 -6.21 48.98 -13.45
N GLU A 592 -6.23 49.17 -12.12
CA GLU A 592 -5.09 48.92 -11.23
C GLU A 592 -4.70 47.43 -11.10
N ASP A 593 -5.61 46.52 -11.41
CA ASP A 593 -5.38 45.07 -11.39
C ASP A 593 -4.81 44.57 -12.73
N PHE A 594 -4.93 45.35 -13.82
CA PHE A 594 -4.36 45.02 -15.12
C PHE A 594 -2.84 45.26 -15.18
N THR A 595 -2.10 44.44 -14.44
CA THR A 595 -0.63 44.54 -14.28
C THR A 595 0.06 43.22 -14.59
N ASP A 596 1.38 43.23 -14.76
CA ASP A 596 2.21 42.01 -14.93
C ASP A 596 2.56 41.31 -13.61
N LYS A 597 1.85 41.58 -12.51
CA LYS A 597 2.00 40.81 -11.27
C LYS A 597 1.64 39.34 -11.55
N PRO A 598 2.48 38.35 -11.20
CA PRO A 598 2.18 36.94 -11.46
C PRO A 598 0.82 36.50 -10.87
N LEU A 599 0.12 35.65 -11.60
CA LEU A 599 -1.15 35.06 -11.18
C LEU A 599 -0.91 33.95 -10.14
N GLY A 600 -1.70 33.95 -9.07
CA GLY A 600 -1.82 32.85 -8.12
C GLY A 600 -2.79 31.77 -8.60
N GLY A 601 -2.89 30.67 -7.86
CA GLY A 601 -3.65 29.48 -8.30
C GLY A 601 -5.11 29.72 -8.69
N LEU A 602 -5.78 30.75 -8.15
CA LEU A 602 -7.18 31.06 -8.45
C LEU A 602 -7.46 31.29 -9.94
N TYR A 603 -6.46 31.70 -10.74
CA TYR A 603 -6.64 31.82 -12.18
C TYR A 603 -6.93 30.48 -12.86
N LEU A 604 -6.40 29.36 -12.33
CA LEU A 604 -6.69 28.03 -12.85
C LEU A 604 -8.12 27.60 -12.54
N LEU A 605 -8.69 28.02 -11.40
CA LEU A 605 -10.11 27.81 -11.09
C LEU A 605 -10.99 28.57 -12.08
N GLY A 606 -10.74 29.88 -12.24
CA GLY A 606 -11.49 30.71 -13.19
C GLY A 606 -11.37 30.22 -14.63
N PHE A 607 -10.18 29.77 -15.01
CA PHE A 607 -9.94 29.14 -16.31
C PHE A 607 -10.75 27.85 -16.48
N TYR A 608 -10.67 26.93 -15.51
CA TYR A 608 -11.38 25.66 -15.60
C TYR A 608 -12.89 25.87 -15.61
N SER A 609 -13.45 26.63 -14.66
CA SER A 609 -14.90 26.81 -14.51
C SER A 609 -15.50 27.51 -15.74
N GLN A 610 -14.85 28.54 -16.27
CA GLN A 610 -15.31 29.23 -17.48
C GLN A 610 -15.27 28.32 -18.70
N ARG A 611 -14.21 27.50 -18.84
CA ARG A 611 -14.09 26.54 -19.94
C ARG A 611 -15.13 25.42 -19.83
N ASN A 612 -15.36 24.91 -18.62
CA ASN A 612 -16.41 23.92 -18.35
C ASN A 612 -17.79 24.48 -18.70
N ASP A 613 -18.14 25.67 -18.22
CA ASP A 613 -19.39 26.35 -18.56
C ASP A 613 -19.58 26.49 -20.08
N LEU A 614 -18.55 26.88 -20.82
CA LEU A 614 -18.65 27.04 -22.27
C LEU A 614 -18.81 25.71 -23.04
N TYR A 615 -18.44 24.58 -22.46
CA TYR A 615 -18.62 23.25 -23.06
C TYR A 615 -19.92 22.55 -22.61
N THR A 616 -20.47 22.92 -21.46
CA THR A 616 -21.78 22.42 -21.01
C THR A 616 -22.91 22.95 -21.89
N SER A 617 -23.83 22.08 -22.31
CA SER A 617 -24.91 22.49 -23.21
C SER A 617 -25.94 23.36 -22.48
N ARG A 618 -26.67 24.20 -23.22
CA ARG A 618 -27.68 25.09 -22.62
C ARG A 618 -28.82 24.32 -21.94
N LYS A 619 -29.19 23.14 -22.47
CA LYS A 619 -30.20 22.26 -21.87
C LYS A 619 -29.73 21.71 -20.51
N ASP A 620 -28.45 21.41 -20.39
CA ASP A 620 -27.84 20.90 -19.17
C ASP A 620 -27.70 22.02 -18.12
N LYS A 621 -27.40 23.25 -18.56
CA LYS A 621 -27.38 24.45 -17.70
C LYS A 621 -28.76 24.77 -17.11
N GLU A 622 -29.81 24.72 -17.95
CA GLU A 622 -31.19 24.96 -17.50
C GLU A 622 -31.65 23.89 -16.50
N ALA A 623 -31.28 22.62 -16.71
CA ALA A 623 -31.55 21.53 -15.76
C ALA A 623 -30.84 21.72 -14.41
N ALA A 624 -29.57 22.15 -14.41
CA ALA A 624 -28.82 22.43 -13.18
C ALA A 624 -29.39 23.63 -12.39
N ALA A 625 -29.83 24.69 -13.08
CA ALA A 625 -30.41 25.88 -12.45
C ALA A 625 -31.80 25.63 -11.83
N LEU A 626 -32.66 24.85 -12.49
CA LEU A 626 -33.98 24.46 -11.97
C LEU A 626 -33.88 23.62 -10.67
N GLN A 627 -32.84 22.81 -10.52
CA GLN A 627 -32.61 22.01 -9.31
C GLN A 627 -32.02 22.83 -8.14
N ALA A 628 -31.21 23.86 -8.42
CA ALA A 628 -30.68 24.76 -7.39
C ALA A 628 -31.78 25.62 -6.74
N ASN A 629 -32.74 26.12 -7.54
CA ASN A 629 -33.84 26.95 -7.03
C ASN A 629 -34.91 26.17 -6.24
N ASN A 630 -35.18 24.90 -6.58
CA ASN A 630 -36.12 24.06 -5.81
C ASN A 630 -35.63 23.69 -4.40
N THR A 631 -34.42 24.10 -4.01
CA THR A 631 -33.86 23.80 -2.68
C THR A 631 -33.65 25.03 -1.80
N THR A 632 -33.96 26.23 -2.28
CA THR A 632 -33.98 27.45 -1.46
C THR A 632 -35.35 27.71 -0.80
N ASP A 633 -36.45 27.20 -1.38
CA ASP A 633 -37.82 27.37 -0.84
C ASP A 633 -38.26 26.28 0.17
N GLY A 634 -37.40 25.30 0.49
CA GLY A 634 -37.73 24.19 1.40
C GLY A 634 -37.33 24.40 2.87
N GLY A 635 -36.85 25.59 3.24
CA GLY A 635 -36.26 25.88 4.56
C GLY A 635 -37.11 26.78 5.48
N GLU A 636 -38.27 27.25 5.04
CA GLU A 636 -39.20 28.03 5.86
C GLU A 636 -40.57 27.33 5.89
N ASN A 637 -40.68 26.29 6.70
CA ASN A 637 -41.86 25.84 7.46
C ASN A 637 -41.71 24.37 7.85
N GLU A 638 -40.97 24.11 8.94
CA GLU A 638 -41.35 23.24 10.09
C GLU A 638 -40.22 23.18 11.13
#